data_AF-L8LTP8-F1
#
_entry.id   AF-L8LTP8-F1
#
_cell.length_a   1.000
_cell.length_b   1.000
_cell.length_c   1.000
_cell.angle_alpha   90.00
_cell.angle_beta   90.00
_cell.angle_gamma   90.00
#
_symmetry.space_group_name_H-M   'P 1'
#
loop_
_entity.id
_entity.type
_entity.pdbx_description
1 polymer ?
#
loop_
_entity_poly.entity_id
_entity_poly.type
_entity_poly.pdbx_seq_one_letter_code
_entity_poly.pdbx_strand_id
1 'polypeptide(L)'
;MAIVSPFELANIDGTNGTVIQGTSGSSSFARKISGIGDINNDGREDFIIAERGQGRAYVIFGGANGIPNNLNVNALGPNGYRIIGNNNVYFAEDVAGIGGDVNQDGFNDFIIGAPANNPNGNSAYVIFGGTTTADLSVVNPNDNRFIRIQGFAGDDFGFSVSGAGDFNGDGISDVAIGARFANTNGPGSQTGSVTVVYGGPNFPDELFSIATDLNTTNGVIIANDVLGDGSQFGFDVASAGNFDGVGPSDIIVSSIEANGGAGAAFIISGDNNSSTAARNLSSFSFLRVNGIGTDELGQSVSGTGNVGGSSNDDVIIGADNRGSGRAYVIFGRGGGVVDLPTTTLTGLNGFAITGRATGDQAGRSVSAGDINGDGRNDLIVGAPLADPQSPTRTDAGEVYVVYGRTTYTSGTIPAISLNGTNGFVARGISPGDYAGVGVGAADVNGDGKKDLLIGSANAAGNNGEAYVIYGQSATDPGPGPGPGPGPGPGPTPGVNIVGTFAPNNLTGGAGNDTIDGLGGNDTLTGAAGNDILFGKLGSDRLNGGAGSDTMTGGAGADFFVYSGPTEGIDTITDFSVTQDDISVSAAGFGVGSVTGANFAIGATAPGTTPGFSYNSGTGALLFWSNSTTSSQLATLSSGLGSFSSSNFVVTA
;
A
#
# COMPACT_ATOMS: atom_id res chain seq x y z
N MET A 1 -18.02 0.05 -2.21
CA MET A 1 -17.37 1.03 -3.11
C MET A 1 -15.91 0.58 -3.21
N ALA A 2 -15.18 0.85 -4.29
CA ALA A 2 -13.74 0.54 -4.33
C ALA A 2 -12.96 1.77 -3.87
N ILE A 3 -11.81 1.56 -3.21
CA ILE A 3 -10.91 2.66 -2.85
C ILE A 3 -10.39 3.29 -4.15
N VAL A 4 -10.66 4.58 -4.35
CA VAL A 4 -10.21 5.32 -5.52
C VAL A 4 -8.73 5.68 -5.40
N SER A 5 -7.96 5.56 -6.47
CA SER A 5 -6.60 6.07 -6.54
C SER A 5 -6.59 7.42 -7.24
N PRO A 6 -6.01 8.47 -6.63
CA PRO A 6 -5.45 8.52 -5.29
C PRO A 6 -6.52 8.69 -4.20
N PHE A 7 -6.26 8.18 -2.99
CA PHE A 7 -7.07 8.44 -1.80
C PHE A 7 -6.47 9.61 -1.00
N GLU A 8 -7.25 10.65 -0.77
CA GLU A 8 -6.82 11.78 0.08
C GLU A 8 -7.15 11.50 1.54
N LEU A 9 -6.16 11.54 2.43
CA LEU A 9 -6.40 11.33 3.88
C LEU A 9 -7.36 12.36 4.47
N ALA A 10 -7.43 13.55 3.87
CA ALA A 10 -8.39 14.60 4.25
C ALA A 10 -9.86 14.21 4.00
N ASN A 11 -10.13 13.15 3.23
CA ASN A 11 -11.47 12.67 2.96
C ASN A 11 -11.99 11.66 4.00
N ILE A 12 -11.21 11.36 5.05
CA ILE A 12 -11.65 10.46 6.12
C ILE A 12 -12.78 11.13 6.93
N ASP A 13 -13.93 10.46 7.01
CA ASP A 13 -15.16 11.04 7.58
C ASP A 13 -15.83 10.18 8.67
N GLY A 14 -15.28 9.02 9.02
CA GLY A 14 -15.88 8.06 9.95
C GLY A 14 -16.62 6.91 9.27
N THR A 15 -16.95 7.04 7.98
CA THR A 15 -17.62 5.99 7.19
C THR A 15 -16.65 5.20 6.31
N ASN A 16 -15.58 5.85 5.86
CA ASN A 16 -14.52 5.26 5.03
C ASN A 16 -13.20 5.05 5.80
N GLY A 17 -13.19 5.37 7.09
CA GLY A 17 -12.00 5.35 7.92
C GLY A 17 -12.16 6.18 9.18
N THR A 18 -11.11 6.26 9.99
CA THR A 18 -11.08 7.06 11.21
C THR A 18 -9.73 7.77 11.39
N VAL A 19 -9.73 8.87 12.14
CA VAL A 19 -8.51 9.57 12.58
C VAL A 19 -8.33 9.39 14.09
N ILE A 20 -7.12 9.06 14.53
CA ILE A 20 -6.72 8.99 15.93
C ILE A 20 -5.69 10.11 16.19
N GLN A 21 -5.95 10.92 17.20
CA GLN A 21 -5.21 12.15 17.47
C GLN A 21 -4.26 12.00 18.65
N GLY A 22 -2.97 12.22 18.39
CA GLY A 22 -1.96 12.45 19.42
C GLY A 22 -2.17 13.79 20.11
N THR A 23 -1.43 14.04 21.20
CA THR A 23 -1.71 15.19 22.08
C THR A 23 -0.49 15.99 22.52
N SER A 24 0.71 15.60 22.08
CA SER A 24 1.95 16.21 22.54
C SER A 24 2.86 16.56 21.36
N GLY A 25 3.04 17.86 21.14
CA GLY A 25 3.93 18.41 20.12
C GLY A 25 5.43 18.17 20.35
N SER A 26 5.81 17.51 21.44
CA SER A 26 7.19 17.18 21.81
C SER A 26 7.52 15.69 21.76
N SER A 27 6.56 14.85 21.36
CA SER A 27 6.74 13.41 21.13
C SER A 27 6.62 13.09 19.64
N SER A 28 6.96 11.87 19.28
CA SER A 28 6.69 11.31 17.96
C SER A 28 5.58 10.26 18.09
N PHE A 29 4.34 10.72 18.14
CA PHE A 29 3.15 9.87 18.08
C PHE A 29 3.04 9.20 16.71
N ALA A 30 2.54 7.97 16.65
CA ALA A 30 2.28 7.27 15.38
C ALA A 30 3.50 7.09 14.46
N ARG A 31 4.72 7.16 14.99
CA ARG A 31 5.94 6.84 14.21
C ARG A 31 6.01 5.34 13.86
N LYS A 32 5.49 4.49 14.73
CA LYS A 32 5.32 3.05 14.54
C LYS A 32 3.88 2.69 14.89
N ILE A 33 3.27 1.88 14.05
CA ILE A 33 1.91 1.35 14.21
C ILE A 33 1.94 -0.09 13.75
N SER A 34 1.22 -0.97 14.43
CA SER A 34 1.11 -2.38 14.04
C SER A 34 -0.24 -2.95 14.43
N GLY A 35 -0.80 -3.83 13.58
CA GLY A 35 -1.91 -4.68 13.98
C GLY A 35 -1.44 -5.69 15.01
N ILE A 36 -2.24 -5.92 16.05
CA ILE A 36 -1.89 -6.83 17.16
C ILE A 36 -2.82 -8.03 17.27
N GLY A 37 -3.71 -8.21 16.28
CA GLY A 37 -4.74 -9.24 16.30
C GLY A 37 -5.85 -8.90 17.29
N ASP A 38 -6.77 -9.83 17.52
CA ASP A 38 -7.85 -9.70 18.50
C ASP A 38 -7.30 -10.01 19.90
N ILE A 39 -6.91 -8.98 20.66
CA ILE A 39 -6.28 -9.17 21.97
C ILE A 39 -7.30 -9.27 23.10
N ASN A 40 -8.57 -8.97 22.84
CA ASN A 40 -9.63 -8.95 23.84
C ASN A 40 -10.74 -9.99 23.57
N ASN A 41 -10.59 -10.79 22.51
CA ASN A 41 -11.51 -11.83 22.04
C ASN A 41 -12.92 -11.31 21.72
N ASP A 42 -13.04 -10.12 21.14
CA ASP A 42 -14.33 -9.56 20.70
C ASP A 42 -14.66 -9.86 19.22
N GLY A 43 -13.76 -10.57 18.53
CA GLY A 43 -13.86 -10.98 17.14
C GLY A 43 -13.35 -9.94 16.14
N ARG A 44 -12.62 -8.91 16.58
CA ARG A 44 -12.07 -7.83 15.75
C ARG A 44 -10.61 -7.67 16.04
N GLU A 45 -9.85 -7.24 15.04
CA GLU A 45 -8.45 -6.98 15.27
C GLU A 45 -8.24 -5.61 15.89
N ASP A 46 -7.30 -5.58 16.83
CA ASP A 46 -6.84 -4.39 17.51
C ASP A 46 -5.51 -3.94 16.90
N PHE A 47 -5.09 -2.73 17.25
CA PHE A 47 -3.78 -2.23 16.85
C PHE A 47 -3.15 -1.36 17.92
N ILE A 48 -1.83 -1.22 17.82
CA ILE A 48 -1.02 -0.44 18.74
C ILE A 48 -0.36 0.74 18.02
N ILE A 49 -0.31 1.88 18.71
CA ILE A 49 0.36 3.10 18.27
C ILE A 49 1.47 3.44 19.26
N ALA A 50 2.70 3.58 18.76
CA ALA A 50 3.84 4.01 19.56
C ALA A 50 3.89 5.54 19.72
N GLU A 51 4.28 6.02 20.90
CA GLU A 51 4.57 7.43 21.16
C GLU A 51 5.94 7.58 21.84
N ARG A 52 6.96 7.77 20.99
CA ARG A 52 8.33 8.00 21.43
C ARG A 52 8.47 9.38 22.06
N GLY A 53 9.31 9.51 23.08
CA GLY A 53 9.57 10.79 23.78
C GLY A 53 8.78 10.97 25.08
N GLN A 54 7.53 10.50 25.13
CA GLN A 54 6.73 10.46 26.37
C GLN A 54 6.76 9.09 27.07
N GLY A 55 7.37 8.08 26.41
CA GLY A 55 7.48 6.71 26.93
C GLY A 55 6.12 6.03 27.01
N ARG A 56 5.32 6.11 25.95
CA ARG A 56 3.95 5.58 25.91
C ARG A 56 3.67 4.77 24.66
N ALA A 57 2.70 3.88 24.76
CA ALA A 57 2.00 3.31 23.63
C ALA A 57 0.50 3.30 23.92
N TYR A 58 -0.30 3.19 22.87
CA TYR A 58 -1.76 3.17 22.96
C TYR A 58 -2.28 1.96 22.22
N VAL A 59 -3.02 1.11 22.94
CA VAL A 59 -3.80 0.05 22.33
C VAL A 59 -5.15 0.65 21.95
N ILE A 60 -5.55 0.45 20.70
CA ILE A 60 -6.84 0.86 20.17
C ILE A 60 -7.61 -0.40 19.81
N PHE A 61 -8.79 -0.56 20.41
CA PHE A 61 -9.64 -1.71 20.15
C PHE A 61 -10.42 -1.54 18.84
N GLY A 62 -10.58 -2.64 18.11
CA GLY A 62 -11.53 -2.76 17.02
C GLY A 62 -12.97 -2.49 17.49
N GLY A 63 -13.86 -2.10 16.58
CA GLY A 63 -15.23 -1.70 16.94
C GLY A 63 -16.30 -2.07 15.92
N ALA A 64 -17.43 -2.59 16.40
CA ALA A 64 -18.61 -3.00 15.59
C ALA A 64 -19.24 -1.92 14.75
N ASN A 65 -19.08 -0.69 15.18
CA ASN A 65 -19.55 0.48 14.46
C ASN A 65 -18.37 1.33 13.97
N GLY A 66 -17.21 0.69 13.79
CA GLY A 66 -15.93 1.37 13.63
C GLY A 66 -15.41 1.98 14.92
N ILE A 67 -14.25 2.59 14.80
CA ILE A 67 -13.59 3.36 15.86
C ILE A 67 -14.08 4.81 15.75
N PRO A 68 -14.40 5.52 16.85
CA PRO A 68 -14.85 6.90 16.79
C PRO A 68 -13.92 7.79 15.95
N ASN A 69 -14.47 8.53 14.99
CA ASN A 69 -13.67 9.46 14.20
C ASN A 69 -13.12 10.60 15.06
N ASN A 70 -11.85 10.94 14.87
CA ASN A 70 -11.08 11.86 15.70
C ASN A 70 -10.95 11.40 17.16
N LEU A 71 -10.69 10.10 17.37
CA LEU A 71 -10.46 9.53 18.69
C LEU A 71 -9.21 10.17 19.33
N ASN A 72 -9.40 10.80 20.49
CA ASN A 72 -8.30 11.41 21.24
C ASN A 72 -7.69 10.39 22.21
N VAL A 73 -6.37 10.18 22.15
CA VAL A 73 -5.70 9.17 22.98
C VAL A 73 -5.64 9.47 24.49
N ASN A 74 -5.97 10.70 24.93
CA ASN A 74 -6.18 10.99 26.36
C ASN A 74 -7.60 10.63 26.84
N ALA A 75 -8.50 10.25 25.94
CA ALA A 75 -9.90 9.96 26.22
C ALA A 75 -10.36 8.67 25.52
N LEU A 76 -9.54 7.61 25.61
CA LEU A 76 -9.83 6.31 24.96
C LEU A 76 -11.14 5.70 25.43
N GLY A 77 -11.45 5.79 26.73
CA GLY A 77 -12.67 5.23 27.31
C GLY A 77 -12.76 3.72 27.06
N PRO A 78 -13.81 3.21 26.41
CA PRO A 78 -13.92 1.79 26.07
C PRO A 78 -13.15 1.40 24.80
N ASN A 79 -12.56 2.34 24.06
CA ASN A 79 -11.95 2.09 22.75
C ASN A 79 -10.47 1.70 22.84
N GLY A 80 -9.94 1.45 24.04
CA GLY A 80 -8.53 1.13 24.23
C GLY A 80 -7.99 1.54 25.60
N TYR A 81 -6.69 1.39 25.77
CA TYR A 81 -5.97 1.79 26.98
C TYR A 81 -4.55 2.26 26.66
N ARG A 82 -3.94 3.01 27.58
CA ARG A 82 -2.56 3.47 27.46
C ARG A 82 -1.61 2.52 28.19
N ILE A 83 -0.45 2.31 27.60
CA ILE A 83 0.69 1.63 28.21
C ILE A 83 1.73 2.69 28.56
N ILE A 84 2.14 2.70 29.84
CA ILE A 84 3.03 3.68 30.44
C ILE A 84 4.36 3.00 30.72
N GLY A 85 5.36 3.34 29.92
CA GLY A 85 6.75 2.93 30.08
C GLY A 85 7.43 3.65 31.25
N ASN A 86 8.70 3.33 31.46
CA ASN A 86 9.57 4.18 32.26
C ASN A 86 9.73 5.55 31.55
N ASN A 87 10.11 6.62 32.26
CA ASN A 87 10.40 7.95 31.68
C ASN A 87 11.61 7.93 30.69
N ASN A 88 11.90 6.79 30.10
CA ASN A 88 12.85 6.58 29.04
C ASN A 88 12.26 7.11 27.72
N VAL A 89 13.05 7.94 27.05
CA VAL A 89 12.72 8.54 25.75
C VAL A 89 12.52 7.48 24.65
N TYR A 90 12.95 6.24 24.90
CA TYR A 90 13.02 5.13 23.95
C TYR A 90 12.04 3.98 24.24
N PHE A 91 11.13 4.10 25.22
CA PHE A 91 10.04 3.12 25.33
C PHE A 91 9.12 3.24 24.10
N ALA A 92 8.65 2.08 23.59
CA ALA A 92 7.93 1.97 22.33
C ALA A 92 8.75 2.53 21.15
N GLU A 93 10.03 2.16 21.08
CA GLU A 93 10.82 2.39 19.86
C GLU A 93 10.22 1.59 18.70
N ASP A 94 9.79 0.37 18.97
CA ASP A 94 9.11 -0.49 18.01
C ASP A 94 7.98 -1.28 18.70
N VAL A 95 6.97 -1.66 17.92
CA VAL A 95 5.75 -2.33 18.40
C VAL A 95 5.25 -3.31 17.35
N ALA A 96 4.79 -4.49 17.78
CA ALA A 96 4.29 -5.50 16.87
C ALA A 96 3.31 -6.46 17.56
N GLY A 97 2.34 -6.97 16.80
CA GLY A 97 1.64 -8.19 17.17
C GLY A 97 2.57 -9.39 17.15
N ILE A 98 2.34 -10.35 18.05
CA ILE A 98 3.08 -11.62 18.02
C ILE A 98 2.41 -12.62 17.06
N GLY A 99 1.13 -12.39 16.72
CA GLY A 99 0.36 -13.26 15.83
C GLY A 99 -0.26 -14.46 16.54
N GLY A 100 -0.27 -14.46 17.87
CA GLY A 100 -0.89 -15.51 18.68
C GLY A 100 -0.70 -15.30 20.18
N ASP A 101 -1.10 -16.33 20.92
CA ASP A 101 -1.08 -16.45 22.37
C ASP A 101 0.20 -17.20 22.81
N VAL A 102 1.18 -16.48 23.35
CA VAL A 102 2.48 -17.07 23.70
C VAL A 102 2.50 -17.68 25.09
N ASN A 103 1.62 -17.22 25.98
CA ASN A 103 1.53 -17.69 27.36
C ASN A 103 0.42 -18.73 27.58
N GLN A 104 -0.37 -19.03 26.54
CA GLN A 104 -1.49 -19.98 26.51
C GLN A 104 -2.67 -19.59 27.42
N ASP A 105 -2.92 -18.30 27.63
CA ASP A 105 -4.04 -17.80 28.44
C ASP A 105 -5.36 -17.62 27.66
N GLY A 106 -5.31 -17.82 26.34
CA GLY A 106 -6.42 -17.75 25.41
C GLY A 106 -6.59 -16.41 24.70
N PHE A 107 -5.72 -15.42 24.93
CA PHE A 107 -5.75 -14.12 24.26
C PHE A 107 -4.51 -13.92 23.38
N ASN A 108 -4.66 -13.18 22.28
CA ASN A 108 -3.48 -12.80 21.49
C ASN A 108 -2.60 -11.83 22.28
N ASP A 109 -1.30 -12.01 22.13
CA ASP A 109 -0.29 -11.21 22.79
C ASP A 109 0.43 -10.30 21.79
N PHE A 110 1.09 -9.27 22.32
CA PHE A 110 1.87 -8.34 21.53
C PHE A 110 3.12 -7.88 22.26
N ILE A 111 4.05 -7.26 21.53
CA ILE A 111 5.36 -6.90 22.06
C ILE A 111 5.70 -5.43 21.81
N ILE A 112 6.39 -4.84 22.80
CA ILE A 112 6.91 -3.47 22.75
C ILE A 112 8.42 -3.49 22.99
N GLY A 113 9.17 -2.94 22.05
CA GLY A 113 10.59 -2.68 22.15
C GLY A 113 10.89 -1.38 22.92
N ALA A 114 11.88 -1.39 23.79
CA ALA A 114 12.15 -0.24 24.66
C ALA A 114 13.63 0.11 24.87
N PRO A 115 14.46 0.03 23.80
CA PRO A 115 15.92 -0.05 23.85
C PRO A 115 16.54 1.11 24.64
N ALA A 116 17.63 0.88 25.38
CA ALA A 116 18.42 1.95 25.96
C ALA A 116 19.80 1.48 26.41
N ASN A 117 20.73 2.43 26.46
CA ASN A 117 22.07 2.28 27.05
C ASN A 117 22.05 2.18 28.59
N ASN A 118 20.91 1.85 29.21
CA ASN A 118 20.81 1.66 30.65
C ASN A 118 20.22 0.27 30.97
N PRO A 119 20.52 -0.29 32.15
CA PRO A 119 20.09 -1.65 32.51
C PRO A 119 18.57 -1.86 32.50
N ASN A 120 17.79 -0.78 32.54
CA ASN A 120 16.33 -0.78 32.63
C ASN A 120 15.61 -0.57 31.29
N GLY A 121 16.31 -0.22 30.22
CA GLY A 121 15.75 -0.05 28.88
C GLY A 121 16.36 -0.98 27.84
N ASN A 122 17.39 -1.76 28.13
CA ASN A 122 17.82 -2.80 27.21
C ASN A 122 16.86 -4.01 27.27
N SER A 123 15.61 -3.83 26.82
CA SER A 123 14.51 -4.74 27.09
C SER A 123 13.41 -4.67 26.04
N ALA A 124 12.65 -5.75 25.96
CA ALA A 124 11.34 -5.80 25.34
C ALA A 124 10.29 -6.23 26.38
N TYR A 125 9.05 -5.86 26.12
CA TYR A 125 7.91 -6.15 26.98
C TYR A 125 6.87 -6.90 26.18
N VAL A 126 6.63 -8.17 26.53
CA VAL A 126 5.49 -8.93 26.01
C VAL A 126 4.30 -8.59 26.87
N ILE A 127 3.24 -8.07 26.26
CA ILE A 127 2.01 -7.69 26.93
C ILE A 127 0.98 -8.75 26.63
N PHE A 128 0.36 -9.25 27.69
CA PHE A 128 -0.66 -10.27 27.60
C PHE A 128 -2.02 -9.66 27.28
N GLY A 129 -2.72 -10.29 26.34
CA GLY A 129 -4.07 -9.89 25.97
C GLY A 129 -5.05 -9.99 27.14
N GLY A 130 -6.25 -9.47 26.93
CA GLY A 130 -7.33 -9.57 27.91
C GLY A 130 -8.40 -8.50 27.75
N THR A 131 -9.40 -8.58 28.62
CA THR A 131 -10.62 -7.76 28.55
C THR A 131 -10.54 -6.44 29.33
N THR A 132 -9.41 -6.16 29.96
CA THR A 132 -9.25 -4.94 30.77
C THR A 132 -8.98 -3.72 29.90
N THR A 133 -9.66 -2.61 30.22
CA THR A 133 -9.43 -1.31 29.57
C THR A 133 -8.64 -0.36 30.47
N ALA A 134 -8.11 -0.85 31.60
CA ALA A 134 -7.33 -0.04 32.51
C ALA A 134 -5.91 0.17 31.98
N ASP A 135 -5.41 1.41 32.08
CA ASP A 135 -4.03 1.74 31.75
C ASP A 135 -3.05 0.72 32.39
N LEU A 136 -2.05 0.34 31.62
CA LEU A 136 -0.98 -0.55 32.04
C LEU A 136 0.27 0.27 32.32
N SER A 137 0.91 0.03 33.46
CA SER A 137 2.24 0.57 33.73
C SER A 137 3.25 -0.54 33.82
N VAL A 138 4.13 -0.65 32.82
CA VAL A 138 5.20 -1.64 32.80
C VAL A 138 6.37 -1.28 33.73
N VAL A 139 6.27 -0.14 34.41
CA VAL A 139 7.20 0.27 35.49
C VAL A 139 6.90 -0.47 36.78
N ASN A 140 5.67 -0.97 36.96
CA ASN A 140 5.31 -1.80 38.10
C ASN A 140 5.63 -3.26 37.78
N PRO A 141 6.70 -3.85 38.34
CA PRO A 141 7.09 -5.23 38.04
C PRO A 141 6.11 -6.28 38.59
N ASN A 142 5.08 -5.88 39.35
CA ASN A 142 4.09 -6.80 39.92
C ASN A 142 2.76 -6.85 39.14
N ASP A 143 2.65 -6.14 38.00
CA ASP A 143 1.49 -6.28 37.12
C ASP A 143 1.69 -7.54 36.27
N ASN A 144 0.76 -8.48 36.35
CA ASN A 144 0.85 -9.79 35.70
C ASN A 144 0.38 -9.78 34.24
N ARG A 145 0.07 -8.60 33.68
CA ARG A 145 -0.33 -8.43 32.27
C ARG A 145 0.86 -8.27 31.33
N PHE A 146 2.08 -8.42 31.82
CA PHE A 146 3.26 -8.34 30.98
C PHE A 146 4.44 -9.12 31.56
N ILE A 147 5.38 -9.43 30.67
CA ILE A 147 6.70 -9.94 31.00
C ILE A 147 7.75 -9.03 30.40
N ARG A 148 8.79 -8.76 31.18
CA ARG A 148 9.97 -8.03 30.73
C ARG A 148 11.07 -9.01 30.35
N ILE A 149 11.51 -8.93 29.10
CA ILE A 149 12.67 -9.67 28.57
C ILE A 149 13.85 -8.71 28.52
N GLN A 150 14.94 -9.04 29.22
CA GLN A 150 16.12 -8.20 29.37
C GLN A 150 17.30 -8.76 28.57
N GLY A 151 17.90 -7.91 27.73
CA GLY A 151 19.10 -8.21 26.96
C GLY A 151 20.41 -7.83 27.68
N PHE A 152 21.55 -8.11 27.04
CA PHE A 152 22.87 -7.69 27.51
C PHE A 152 23.09 -6.17 27.40
N ALA A 153 23.64 -5.55 28.44
CA ALA A 153 23.81 -4.10 28.51
C ALA A 153 24.63 -3.54 27.34
N GLY A 154 24.07 -2.54 26.63
CA GLY A 154 24.74 -1.83 25.54
C GLY A 154 24.47 -2.42 24.14
N ASP A 155 23.71 -3.51 24.05
CA ASP A 155 23.43 -4.18 22.77
C ASP A 155 22.24 -3.59 22.00
N ASP A 156 21.54 -2.61 22.58
CA ASP A 156 20.31 -2.01 22.03
C ASP A 156 19.19 -3.06 21.86
N PHE A 157 19.10 -4.00 22.79
CA PHE A 157 18.10 -5.07 22.79
C PHE A 157 16.69 -4.49 22.92
N GLY A 158 15.79 -4.96 22.05
CA GLY A 158 14.44 -4.41 21.91
C GLY A 158 14.37 -3.24 20.92
N PHE A 159 15.42 -2.98 20.13
CA PHE A 159 15.38 -1.93 19.10
C PHE A 159 14.33 -2.22 18.02
N SER A 160 14.19 -3.48 17.65
CA SER A 160 13.12 -4.00 16.81
C SER A 160 12.49 -5.23 17.48
N VAL A 161 11.18 -5.41 17.28
CA VAL A 161 10.42 -6.51 17.87
C VAL A 161 9.36 -7.02 16.90
N SER A 162 9.09 -8.32 16.93
CA SER A 162 8.01 -8.92 16.14
C SER A 162 7.59 -10.28 16.69
N GLY A 163 6.45 -10.78 16.25
CA GLY A 163 6.20 -12.22 16.27
C GLY A 163 7.19 -12.96 15.36
N ALA A 164 7.60 -14.15 15.75
CA ALA A 164 8.43 -15.03 14.94
C ALA A 164 7.64 -16.15 14.24
N GLY A 165 6.31 -16.20 14.44
CA GLY A 165 5.52 -17.37 14.09
C GLY A 165 5.92 -18.56 14.97
N ASP A 166 5.64 -19.79 14.54
CA ASP A 166 6.10 -21.01 15.23
C ASP A 166 7.51 -21.37 14.77
N PHE A 167 8.53 -20.68 15.27
CA PHE A 167 9.91 -20.79 14.78
C PHE A 167 10.57 -22.12 15.19
N ASN A 168 10.17 -22.66 16.35
CA ASN A 168 10.69 -23.93 16.87
C ASN A 168 9.84 -25.16 16.46
N GLY A 169 8.69 -24.98 15.79
CA GLY A 169 7.85 -26.06 15.29
C GLY A 169 7.02 -26.78 16.34
N ASP A 170 6.73 -26.16 17.48
CA ASP A 170 5.89 -26.71 18.55
C ASP A 170 4.40 -26.35 18.41
N GLY A 171 4.06 -25.52 17.42
CA GLY A 171 2.71 -25.10 17.08
C GLY A 171 2.25 -23.83 17.80
N ILE A 172 3.11 -23.13 18.52
CA ILE A 172 2.80 -21.93 19.29
C ILE A 172 3.60 -20.75 18.74
N SER A 173 3.02 -19.55 18.78
CA SER A 173 3.73 -18.36 18.33
C SER A 173 4.91 -18.03 19.25
N ASP A 174 6.03 -17.67 18.64
CA ASP A 174 7.27 -17.26 19.27
C ASP A 174 7.48 -15.76 19.08
N VAL A 175 8.46 -15.22 19.79
CA VAL A 175 8.77 -13.79 19.84
C VAL A 175 10.18 -13.53 19.33
N ALA A 176 10.36 -12.60 18.39
CA ALA A 176 11.67 -12.16 17.92
C ALA A 176 12.02 -10.75 18.42
N ILE A 177 13.27 -10.58 18.85
CA ILE A 177 13.78 -9.33 19.42
C ILE A 177 15.18 -9.02 18.87
N GLY A 178 15.33 -7.88 18.22
CA GLY A 178 16.59 -7.40 17.67
C GLY A 178 17.48 -6.68 18.69
N ALA A 179 18.80 -6.87 18.55
CA ALA A 179 19.84 -6.22 19.34
C ALA A 179 20.99 -5.77 18.42
N ARG A 180 20.76 -4.67 17.70
CA ARG A 180 21.62 -4.22 16.59
C ARG A 180 23.06 -3.86 16.99
N PHE A 181 23.35 -3.60 18.26
CA PHE A 181 24.70 -3.29 18.74
C PHE A 181 25.34 -4.42 19.54
N ALA A 182 24.75 -5.62 19.48
CA ALA A 182 25.34 -6.80 20.10
C ALA A 182 26.75 -7.08 19.57
N ASN A 183 27.61 -7.45 20.49
CA ASN A 183 29.05 -7.61 20.25
C ASN A 183 29.43 -9.08 20.02
N THR A 184 28.81 -9.73 19.03
CA THR A 184 28.91 -11.19 18.82
C THR A 184 30.31 -11.65 18.39
N ASN A 185 31.10 -10.77 17.75
CA ASN A 185 32.50 -11.03 17.39
C ASN A 185 33.52 -10.48 18.40
N GLY A 186 33.06 -10.15 19.61
CA GLY A 186 33.86 -9.58 20.69
C GLY A 186 33.62 -8.09 20.92
N PRO A 187 34.20 -7.51 22.00
CA PRO A 187 33.85 -6.17 22.46
C PRO A 187 34.09 -5.08 21.40
N GLY A 188 33.06 -4.27 21.13
CA GLY A 188 33.10 -3.15 20.19
C GLY A 188 32.74 -3.50 18.74
N SER A 189 32.54 -4.79 18.44
CA SER A 189 32.23 -5.27 17.07
C SER A 189 30.90 -4.76 16.54
N GLN A 190 29.87 -4.58 17.39
CA GLN A 190 28.53 -4.08 16.98
C GLN A 190 27.98 -4.79 15.73
N THR A 191 28.22 -6.09 15.65
CA THR A 191 27.79 -6.96 14.54
C THR A 191 26.31 -7.27 14.63
N GLY A 192 25.73 -7.24 15.83
CA GLY A 192 24.31 -7.41 16.07
C GLY A 192 23.86 -8.87 16.23
N SER A 193 22.66 -9.05 16.79
CA SER A 193 22.02 -10.35 16.99
C SER A 193 20.50 -10.23 16.98
N VAL A 194 19.82 -11.37 16.83
CA VAL A 194 18.39 -11.51 17.13
C VAL A 194 18.20 -12.59 18.17
N THR A 195 17.24 -12.43 19.07
CA THR A 195 16.81 -13.46 20.02
C THR A 195 15.40 -13.88 19.69
N VAL A 196 15.16 -15.18 19.56
CA VAL A 196 13.83 -15.77 19.50
C VAL A 196 13.53 -16.39 20.86
N VAL A 197 12.44 -15.97 21.50
CA VAL A 197 11.93 -16.57 22.76
C VAL A 197 10.73 -17.42 22.40
N TYR A 198 10.76 -18.68 22.81
CA TYR A 198 9.74 -19.64 22.42
C TYR A 198 8.48 -19.50 23.28
N GLY A 199 7.33 -19.45 22.62
CA GLY A 199 6.03 -19.53 23.26
C GLY A 199 5.79 -20.88 23.94
N GLY A 200 4.69 -20.96 24.66
CA GLY A 200 4.23 -22.21 25.26
C GLY A 200 4.63 -22.44 26.71
N PRO A 201 4.66 -23.70 27.18
CA PRO A 201 4.74 -24.01 28.60
C PRO A 201 6.00 -23.52 29.33
N ASN A 202 7.07 -23.22 28.58
CA ASN A 202 8.32 -22.69 29.13
C ASN A 202 8.48 -21.18 28.86
N PHE A 203 7.45 -20.52 28.33
CA PHE A 203 7.45 -19.08 28.17
C PHE A 203 7.62 -18.43 29.56
N PRO A 204 8.42 -17.36 29.69
CA PRO A 204 8.73 -16.81 31.00
C PRO A 204 7.50 -16.26 31.72
N ASP A 205 7.39 -16.49 33.03
CA ASP A 205 6.31 -16.01 33.91
C ASP A 205 6.75 -14.90 34.89
N GLU A 206 8.05 -14.56 34.88
CA GLU A 206 8.64 -13.44 35.61
C GLU A 206 9.70 -12.71 34.75
N LEU A 207 10.43 -11.77 35.34
CA LEU A 207 11.53 -11.07 34.67
C LEU A 207 12.51 -12.09 34.05
N PHE A 208 12.70 -12.02 32.73
CA PHE A 208 13.51 -12.97 31.98
C PHE A 208 14.78 -12.31 31.45
N SER A 209 15.95 -12.74 31.92
CA SER A 209 17.25 -12.27 31.45
C SER A 209 17.84 -13.27 30.46
N ILE A 210 18.07 -12.85 29.21
CA ILE A 210 18.64 -13.73 28.18
C ILE A 210 20.07 -14.20 28.52
N ALA A 211 20.74 -13.50 29.45
CA ALA A 211 22.09 -13.83 29.89
C ALA A 211 22.14 -15.02 30.87
N THR A 212 21.04 -15.27 31.60
CA THR A 212 21.01 -16.22 32.72
C THR A 212 19.95 -17.29 32.56
N ASP A 213 18.84 -16.96 31.90
CA ASP A 213 17.61 -17.77 31.96
C ASP A 213 17.31 -18.45 30.61
N LEU A 214 17.87 -17.91 29.52
CA LEU A 214 17.74 -18.48 28.18
C LEU A 214 18.48 -19.82 28.08
N ASN A 215 17.76 -20.82 27.59
CA ASN A 215 18.25 -22.18 27.36
C ASN A 215 17.53 -22.78 26.14
N THR A 216 17.90 -23.99 25.74
CA THR A 216 17.41 -24.63 24.49
C THR A 216 15.91 -24.92 24.49
N THR A 217 15.21 -24.81 25.62
CA THR A 217 13.77 -25.10 25.74
C THR A 217 12.89 -23.86 25.70
N ASN A 218 13.46 -22.66 25.82
CA ASN A 218 12.72 -21.41 25.87
C ASN A 218 13.24 -20.33 24.89
N GLY A 219 14.27 -20.63 24.09
CA GLY A 219 14.64 -19.77 22.99
C GLY A 219 16.04 -19.99 22.42
N VAL A 220 16.44 -19.07 21.54
CA VAL A 220 17.74 -19.05 20.88
C VAL A 220 18.19 -17.62 20.57
N ILE A 221 19.47 -17.34 20.79
CA ILE A 221 20.18 -16.17 20.26
C ILE A 221 20.85 -16.58 18.95
N ILE A 222 20.57 -15.84 17.89
CA ILE A 222 21.19 -15.97 16.58
C ILE A 222 22.21 -14.83 16.44
N ALA A 223 23.47 -15.19 16.56
CA ALA A 223 24.61 -14.28 16.51
C ALA A 223 25.11 -14.11 15.06
N ASN A 224 25.32 -12.87 14.63
CA ASN A 224 25.90 -12.60 13.34
C ASN A 224 27.40 -12.94 13.32
N ASP A 225 27.76 -13.96 12.56
CA ASP A 225 29.15 -14.35 12.25
C ASP A 225 29.45 -14.32 10.73
N VAL A 226 28.51 -13.78 9.94
CA VAL A 226 28.58 -13.77 8.47
C VAL A 226 28.97 -12.39 7.93
N LEU A 227 28.54 -11.31 8.60
CA LEU A 227 28.86 -9.94 8.22
C LEU A 227 30.02 -9.38 9.05
N GLY A 228 30.64 -8.30 8.54
CA GLY A 228 31.68 -7.58 9.25
C GLY A 228 31.16 -6.73 10.41
N ASP A 229 32.09 -6.16 11.17
CA ASP A 229 31.83 -5.27 12.30
C ASP A 229 31.02 -4.04 11.88
N GLY A 230 30.19 -3.55 12.80
CA GLY A 230 29.31 -2.39 12.60
C GLY A 230 28.14 -2.63 11.64
N SER A 231 27.88 -3.88 11.24
CA SER A 231 26.81 -4.21 10.28
C SER A 231 25.40 -4.02 10.83
N GLN A 232 25.21 -3.97 12.15
CA GLN A 232 23.92 -3.75 12.80
C GLN A 232 22.85 -4.81 12.47
N PHE A 233 23.22 -6.10 12.49
CA PHE A 233 22.24 -7.18 12.31
C PHE A 233 21.19 -7.19 13.43
N GLY A 234 19.92 -7.39 13.08
CA GLY A 234 18.80 -7.18 14.02
C GLY A 234 18.31 -5.74 14.05
N PHE A 235 18.57 -4.96 12.98
CA PHE A 235 18.07 -3.60 12.86
C PHE A 235 16.54 -3.57 12.79
N ASP A 236 15.95 -4.42 11.95
CA ASP A 236 14.52 -4.69 11.92
C ASP A 236 14.28 -6.21 11.83
N VAL A 237 13.15 -6.67 12.37
CA VAL A 237 12.80 -8.09 12.41
C VAL A 237 11.31 -8.29 12.16
N ALA A 238 10.95 -9.35 11.45
CA ALA A 238 9.56 -9.78 11.29
C ALA A 238 9.48 -11.30 11.12
N SER A 239 8.31 -11.89 11.39
CA SER A 239 8.00 -13.22 10.85
C SER A 239 8.02 -13.17 9.33
N ALA A 240 8.60 -14.20 8.72
CA ALA A 240 8.56 -14.43 7.27
C ALA A 240 7.54 -15.51 6.89
N GLY A 241 6.76 -16.01 7.86
CA GLY A 241 5.86 -17.15 7.65
C GLY A 241 6.62 -18.40 7.21
N ASN A 242 5.99 -19.29 6.46
CA ASN A 242 6.66 -20.44 5.85
C ASN A 242 7.24 -20.06 4.48
N PHE A 243 8.32 -19.29 4.49
CA PHE A 243 8.94 -18.76 3.28
C PHE A 243 9.58 -19.86 2.43
N ASP A 244 10.25 -20.82 3.08
CA ASP A 244 10.90 -21.92 2.37
C ASP A 244 9.96 -23.07 1.98
N GLY A 245 8.74 -23.07 2.54
CA GLY A 245 7.69 -24.06 2.29
C GLY A 245 7.87 -25.34 3.10
N VAL A 246 8.77 -25.38 4.09
CA VAL A 246 9.14 -26.58 4.85
C VAL A 246 9.22 -26.30 6.35
N GLY A 247 8.39 -26.99 7.12
CA GLY A 247 8.56 -27.08 8.56
C GLY A 247 8.04 -25.85 9.32
N PRO A 248 8.77 -25.36 10.35
CA PRO A 248 8.36 -24.23 11.19
C PRO A 248 8.30 -22.90 10.42
N SER A 249 7.86 -21.85 11.10
CA SER A 249 7.90 -20.48 10.58
C SER A 249 9.33 -19.95 10.52
N ASP A 250 9.58 -19.13 9.51
CA ASP A 250 10.83 -18.45 9.26
C ASP A 250 10.76 -17.01 9.81
N ILE A 251 11.91 -16.38 9.97
CA ILE A 251 12.01 -14.95 10.29
C ILE A 251 12.82 -14.21 9.23
N ILE A 252 12.55 -12.92 9.07
CA ILE A 252 13.41 -12.01 8.31
C ILE A 252 14.08 -11.02 9.25
N VAL A 253 15.40 -10.86 9.09
CA VAL A 253 16.22 -9.99 9.93
C VAL A 253 17.10 -9.11 9.06
N SER A 254 17.10 -7.81 9.31
CA SER A 254 17.87 -6.85 8.52
C SER A 254 19.16 -6.35 9.18
N SER A 255 20.02 -5.77 8.35
CA SER A 255 21.33 -5.24 8.69
C SER A 255 21.67 -4.09 7.75
N ILE A 256 21.31 -2.86 8.14
CA ILE A 256 21.35 -1.69 7.24
C ILE A 256 22.76 -1.20 6.89
N GLU A 257 23.74 -1.41 7.78
CA GLU A 257 25.14 -0.99 7.58
C GLU A 257 25.97 -2.08 6.88
N ALA A 258 25.36 -3.21 6.53
CA ALA A 258 26.04 -4.29 5.81
C ALA A 258 26.59 -3.80 4.47
N ASN A 259 27.67 -4.43 4.02
CA ASN A 259 28.28 -4.21 2.69
C ASN A 259 28.66 -2.73 2.42
N GLY A 260 29.04 -1.97 3.45
CA GLY A 260 29.43 -0.56 3.31
C GLY A 260 28.25 0.40 3.14
N GLY A 261 27.14 0.14 3.84
CA GLY A 261 25.91 0.96 3.80
C GLY A 261 24.93 0.59 2.68
N ALA A 262 25.20 -0.47 1.92
CA ALA A 262 24.24 -0.98 0.95
C ALA A 262 23.05 -1.67 1.62
N GLY A 263 23.29 -2.24 2.81
CA GLY A 263 22.32 -3.02 3.57
C GLY A 263 22.19 -4.46 3.10
N ALA A 264 21.61 -5.29 3.97
CA ALA A 264 21.28 -6.69 3.72
C ALA A 264 20.09 -7.13 4.57
N ALA A 265 19.39 -8.16 4.10
CA ALA A 265 18.38 -8.87 4.88
C ALA A 265 18.58 -10.38 4.77
N PHE A 266 18.24 -11.10 5.82
CA PHE A 266 18.38 -12.54 5.94
C PHE A 266 17.02 -13.14 6.26
N ILE A 267 16.53 -14.01 5.39
CA ILE A 267 15.38 -14.87 5.69
C ILE A 267 15.96 -16.15 6.27
N ILE A 268 15.74 -16.40 7.55
CA ILE A 268 16.35 -17.46 8.34
C ILE A 268 15.30 -18.52 8.60
N SER A 269 15.59 -19.74 8.15
CA SER A 269 14.65 -20.84 8.33
C SER A 269 14.48 -21.17 9.80
N GLY A 270 13.24 -21.40 10.23
CA GLY A 270 12.95 -21.94 11.54
C GLY A 270 13.59 -23.31 11.74
N ASP A 271 14.02 -23.60 12.97
CA ASP A 271 14.47 -24.95 13.31
C ASP A 271 14.16 -25.32 14.77
N ASN A 272 14.02 -26.62 14.99
CA ASN A 272 13.80 -27.22 16.31
C ASN A 272 15.08 -27.85 16.88
N ASN A 273 16.22 -27.56 16.27
CA ASN A 273 17.45 -28.33 16.48
C ASN A 273 18.46 -27.51 17.26
N SER A 274 18.35 -27.53 18.59
CA SER A 274 19.32 -26.83 19.41
C SER A 274 19.93 -27.68 20.52
N SER A 275 21.26 -27.79 20.47
CA SER A 275 22.08 -28.24 21.61
C SER A 275 22.55 -27.08 22.50
N THR A 276 22.41 -25.83 22.05
CA THR A 276 22.85 -24.61 22.76
C THR A 276 21.96 -23.41 22.45
N ALA A 277 21.60 -22.62 23.47
CA ALA A 277 20.75 -21.44 23.30
C ALA A 277 21.41 -20.27 22.58
N ALA A 278 22.73 -20.29 22.35
CA ALA A 278 23.41 -19.32 21.50
C ALA A 278 23.99 -20.04 20.29
N ARG A 279 23.67 -19.55 19.08
CA ARG A 279 24.07 -20.14 17.80
C ARG A 279 24.51 -19.05 16.83
N ASN A 280 25.40 -19.44 15.93
CA ASN A 280 25.84 -18.59 14.84
C ASN A 280 24.83 -18.60 13.70
N LEU A 281 24.65 -17.48 13.01
CA LEU A 281 23.83 -17.36 11.82
C LEU A 281 24.24 -18.36 10.73
N SER A 282 25.55 -18.60 10.57
CA SER A 282 26.09 -19.60 9.63
C SER A 282 25.65 -21.05 9.92
N SER A 283 25.08 -21.33 11.10
CA SER A 283 24.53 -22.65 11.46
C SER A 283 23.07 -22.84 11.06
N PHE A 284 22.40 -21.81 10.53
CA PHE A 284 21.03 -21.86 10.03
C PHE A 284 21.02 -21.94 8.50
N SER A 285 19.94 -22.47 7.95
CA SER A 285 19.62 -22.23 6.54
C SER A 285 19.09 -20.81 6.41
N PHE A 286 19.59 -20.04 5.45
CA PHE A 286 19.07 -18.70 5.19
C PHE A 286 19.21 -18.29 3.73
N LEU A 287 18.29 -17.45 3.26
CA LEU A 287 18.44 -16.65 2.04
C LEU A 287 18.97 -15.27 2.42
N ARG A 288 20.05 -14.82 1.77
CA ARG A 288 20.59 -13.48 1.95
C ARG A 288 20.22 -12.60 0.76
N VAL A 289 19.56 -11.47 1.03
CA VAL A 289 19.23 -10.44 0.06
C VAL A 289 20.19 -9.26 0.26
N ASN A 290 20.92 -8.90 -0.80
CA ASN A 290 21.92 -7.84 -0.72
C ASN A 290 21.45 -6.57 -1.42
N GLY A 291 21.56 -5.44 -0.72
CA GLY A 291 21.33 -4.13 -1.30
C GLY A 291 22.45 -3.73 -2.25
N ILE A 292 22.28 -2.57 -2.89
CA ILE A 292 23.25 -2.02 -3.85
C ILE A 292 23.64 -0.59 -3.46
N GLY A 293 24.91 -0.24 -3.64
CA GLY A 293 25.39 1.13 -3.38
C GLY A 293 25.14 1.58 -1.95
N THR A 294 24.30 2.60 -1.77
CA THR A 294 23.89 3.17 -0.46
C THR A 294 22.37 3.04 -0.27
N ASP A 295 21.78 1.94 -0.73
CA ASP A 295 20.33 1.67 -0.66
C ASP A 295 19.80 1.60 0.79
N GLU A 296 20.66 1.29 1.76
CA GLU A 296 20.25 0.95 3.14
C GLU A 296 19.15 -0.12 3.16
N LEU A 297 19.30 -1.16 2.32
CA LEU A 297 18.36 -2.28 2.26
C LEU A 297 18.15 -2.88 3.66
N GLY A 298 16.90 -3.03 4.04
CA GLY A 298 16.51 -3.57 5.33
C GLY A 298 16.14 -2.51 6.36
N GLN A 299 15.92 -1.26 5.92
CA GLN A 299 15.42 -0.20 6.79
C GLN A 299 14.07 -0.54 7.43
N SER A 300 13.26 -1.33 6.73
CA SER A 300 12.09 -1.98 7.30
C SER A 300 11.88 -3.36 6.66
N VAL A 301 11.31 -4.31 7.39
CA VAL A 301 10.96 -5.65 6.89
C VAL A 301 9.59 -6.07 7.37
N SER A 302 8.89 -6.88 6.57
CA SER A 302 7.64 -7.52 6.97
C SER A 302 7.48 -8.84 6.23
N GLY A 303 6.90 -9.83 6.88
CA GLY A 303 6.24 -10.93 6.19
C GLY A 303 5.03 -10.39 5.43
N THR A 304 4.75 -10.96 4.28
CA THR A 304 3.60 -10.56 3.47
C THR A 304 2.56 -11.65 3.38
N GLY A 305 2.82 -12.84 3.93
CA GLY A 305 2.15 -14.05 3.49
C GLY A 305 2.36 -14.25 1.98
N ASN A 306 1.49 -15.01 1.35
CA ASN A 306 1.54 -15.22 -0.10
C ASN A 306 0.89 -14.04 -0.87
N VAL A 307 1.71 -13.25 -1.55
CA VAL A 307 1.27 -12.15 -2.43
C VAL A 307 1.50 -12.48 -3.91
N GLY A 308 2.14 -13.61 -4.18
CA GLY A 308 2.47 -14.16 -5.48
C GLY A 308 1.64 -15.38 -5.89
N GLY A 309 2.16 -16.14 -6.86
CA GLY A 309 1.52 -17.33 -7.40
C GLY A 309 1.98 -18.64 -6.76
N SER A 310 2.85 -18.59 -5.75
CA SER A 310 3.36 -19.79 -5.06
C SER A 310 2.41 -20.19 -3.92
N SER A 311 2.73 -21.22 -3.15
CA SER A 311 2.05 -21.52 -1.87
C SER A 311 2.86 -21.09 -0.66
N ASN A 312 4.09 -20.63 -0.87
CA ASN A 312 5.00 -20.21 0.17
C ASN A 312 4.72 -18.76 0.53
N ASP A 313 5.07 -18.39 1.76
CA ASP A 313 5.00 -17.01 2.18
C ASP A 313 6.12 -16.19 1.53
N ASP A 314 5.82 -14.91 1.29
CA ASP A 314 6.73 -13.95 0.70
C ASP A 314 7.11 -12.90 1.76
N VAL A 315 8.11 -12.08 1.45
CA VAL A 315 8.57 -10.99 2.33
C VAL A 315 8.72 -9.69 1.55
N ILE A 316 8.61 -8.56 2.26
CA ILE A 316 8.89 -7.23 1.74
C ILE A 316 10.01 -6.56 2.56
N ILE A 317 10.92 -5.89 1.86
CA ILE A 317 12.12 -5.27 2.42
C ILE A 317 12.25 -3.83 1.92
N GLY A 318 12.20 -2.85 2.82
CA GLY A 318 12.37 -1.44 2.54
C GLY A 318 13.83 -1.02 2.31
N ALA A 319 14.05 -0.04 1.43
CA ALA A 319 15.33 0.58 1.10
C ALA A 319 15.10 2.06 0.70
N ASP A 320 15.14 2.96 1.66
CA ASP A 320 14.67 4.35 1.53
C ASP A 320 15.71 5.34 1.00
N ASN A 321 17.01 5.03 1.10
CA ASN A 321 18.07 6.05 0.91
C ASN A 321 18.51 6.28 -0.55
N ARG A 322 18.22 5.38 -1.51
CA ARG A 322 18.64 5.57 -2.92
C ARG A 322 17.54 6.11 -3.83
N GLY A 323 17.83 7.25 -4.47
CA GLY A 323 16.99 7.81 -5.53
C GLY A 323 15.61 8.16 -4.95
N SER A 324 14.56 7.54 -5.47
CA SER A 324 13.19 7.73 -4.96
C SER A 324 12.81 6.85 -3.78
N GLY A 325 13.74 6.04 -3.26
CA GLY A 325 13.43 4.95 -2.34
C GLY A 325 12.73 3.79 -3.04
N ARG A 326 12.83 2.59 -2.46
CA ARG A 326 12.22 1.36 -2.98
C ARG A 326 11.80 0.42 -1.85
N ALA A 327 10.87 -0.47 -2.16
CA ALA A 327 10.67 -1.71 -1.40
C ALA A 327 10.87 -2.91 -2.33
N TYR A 328 11.45 -4.00 -1.84
CA TYR A 328 11.69 -5.22 -2.59
C TYR A 328 10.82 -6.32 -2.03
N VAL A 329 9.99 -6.91 -2.90
CA VAL A 329 9.20 -8.10 -2.58
C VAL A 329 9.97 -9.30 -3.08
N ILE A 330 10.20 -10.26 -2.20
CA ILE A 330 10.99 -11.46 -2.48
C ILE A 330 10.06 -12.66 -2.32
N PHE A 331 9.92 -13.44 -3.38
CA PHE A 331 9.04 -14.61 -3.32
C PHE A 331 9.67 -15.80 -2.63
N GLY A 332 8.83 -16.50 -1.88
CA GLY A 332 9.12 -17.75 -1.19
C GLY A 332 9.66 -18.81 -2.14
N ARG A 333 10.65 -19.57 -1.67
CA ARG A 333 11.38 -20.58 -2.47
C ARG A 333 11.99 -21.63 -1.56
N GLY A 334 12.16 -22.86 -2.07
CA GLY A 334 12.83 -23.93 -1.32
C GLY A 334 14.19 -23.52 -0.75
N GLY A 335 14.48 -23.98 0.48
CA GLY A 335 15.59 -23.51 1.30
C GLY A 335 17.02 -23.78 0.78
N GLY A 336 17.99 -23.18 1.48
CA GLY A 336 19.43 -23.28 1.21
C GLY A 336 20.14 -21.91 1.22
N VAL A 337 21.47 -21.92 1.42
CA VAL A 337 22.27 -20.68 1.41
C VAL A 337 22.37 -20.14 -0.02
N VAL A 338 21.62 -19.08 -0.30
CA VAL A 338 21.60 -18.42 -1.61
C VAL A 338 21.72 -16.91 -1.40
N ASP A 339 22.66 -16.28 -2.11
CA ASP A 339 22.70 -14.83 -2.25
C ASP A 339 21.76 -14.41 -3.40
N LEU A 340 20.85 -13.49 -3.12
CA LEU A 340 19.96 -12.89 -4.11
C LEU A 340 20.26 -11.39 -4.26
N PRO A 341 20.93 -10.98 -5.35
CA PRO A 341 21.07 -9.56 -5.66
C PRO A 341 19.73 -8.98 -6.11
N THR A 342 19.34 -7.81 -5.58
CA THR A 342 18.08 -7.13 -5.93
C THR A 342 17.98 -6.74 -7.41
N THR A 343 19.10 -6.66 -8.13
CA THR A 343 19.16 -6.38 -9.58
C THR A 343 18.71 -7.55 -10.46
N THR A 344 18.47 -8.72 -9.87
CA THR A 344 18.09 -9.95 -10.58
C THR A 344 16.60 -10.27 -10.50
N LEU A 345 15.79 -9.35 -9.95
CA LEU A 345 14.34 -9.52 -9.85
C LEU A 345 13.67 -9.39 -11.21
N THR A 346 12.75 -10.30 -11.51
CA THR A 346 12.13 -10.46 -12.84
C THR A 346 10.60 -10.43 -12.82
N GLY A 347 10.00 -10.39 -11.63
CA GLY A 347 8.59 -10.69 -11.43
C GLY A 347 8.32 -12.18 -11.16
N LEU A 348 9.23 -13.10 -11.52
CA LEU A 348 9.09 -14.52 -11.20
C LEU A 348 9.68 -14.91 -9.83
N ASN A 349 10.65 -14.13 -9.37
CA ASN A 349 11.42 -14.37 -8.13
C ASN A 349 11.29 -13.20 -7.13
N GLY A 350 10.32 -12.33 -7.37
CA GLY A 350 10.15 -11.05 -6.69
C GLY A 350 10.24 -9.85 -7.65
N PHE A 351 10.01 -8.66 -7.11
CA PHE A 351 10.03 -7.38 -7.83
C PHE A 351 10.31 -6.22 -6.88
N ALA A 352 10.69 -5.07 -7.43
CA ALA A 352 10.85 -3.82 -6.69
C ALA A 352 9.62 -2.91 -6.87
N ILE A 353 9.13 -2.29 -5.81
CA ILE A 353 8.21 -1.16 -5.84
C ILE A 353 9.05 0.12 -5.71
N THR A 354 8.95 1.06 -6.65
CA THR A 354 9.78 2.28 -6.64
C THR A 354 8.96 3.53 -6.35
N GLY A 355 9.49 4.41 -5.49
CA GLY A 355 8.91 5.73 -5.24
C GLY A 355 8.86 6.63 -6.48
N ARG A 356 8.11 7.73 -6.40
CA ARG A 356 7.75 8.57 -7.55
C ARG A 356 8.84 9.59 -7.89
N ALA A 357 9.48 10.18 -6.89
CA ALA A 357 10.52 11.20 -7.06
C ALA A 357 11.70 10.98 -6.09
N THR A 358 12.87 11.50 -6.47
CA THR A 358 14.09 11.37 -5.66
C THR A 358 13.93 12.07 -4.32
N GLY A 359 14.23 11.37 -3.22
CA GLY A 359 14.13 11.90 -1.86
C GLY A 359 12.84 11.52 -1.12
N ASP A 360 11.85 10.92 -1.79
CA ASP A 360 10.55 10.57 -1.20
C ASP A 360 10.61 9.51 -0.08
N GLN A 361 11.75 8.81 0.07
CA GLN A 361 11.98 7.75 1.04
C GLN A 361 10.96 6.59 0.97
N ALA A 362 10.54 6.19 -0.23
CA ALA A 362 9.72 5.00 -0.37
C ALA A 362 10.42 3.76 0.21
N GLY A 363 9.71 2.96 0.99
CA GLY A 363 10.29 1.82 1.72
C GLY A 363 10.82 2.18 3.11
N ARG A 364 10.57 3.40 3.60
CA ARG A 364 10.90 3.78 4.98
C ARG A 364 10.17 2.92 6.02
N SER A 365 8.97 2.49 5.67
CA SER A 365 8.14 1.54 6.41
C SER A 365 7.43 0.62 5.40
N VAL A 366 7.25 -0.65 5.77
CA VAL A 366 6.56 -1.65 4.94
C VAL A 366 5.65 -2.51 5.81
N SER A 367 4.56 -2.99 5.24
CA SER A 367 3.65 -3.95 5.87
C SER A 367 2.85 -4.66 4.77
N ALA A 368 1.93 -5.54 5.16
CA ALA A 368 1.03 -6.22 4.25
C ALA A 368 -0.29 -6.59 4.92
N GLY A 369 -1.32 -6.76 4.11
CA GLY A 369 -2.64 -7.22 4.54
C GLY A 369 -3.64 -7.15 3.37
N ASP A 370 -4.63 -8.03 3.36
CA ASP A 370 -5.68 -8.05 2.34
C ASP A 370 -6.65 -6.86 2.48
N ILE A 371 -6.29 -5.71 1.89
CA ILE A 371 -7.06 -4.46 1.98
C ILE A 371 -8.29 -4.51 1.07
N ASN A 372 -8.17 -5.21 -0.05
CA ASN A 372 -9.21 -5.28 -1.07
C ASN A 372 -10.14 -6.50 -0.96
N GLY A 373 -9.92 -7.40 0.00
CA GLY A 373 -10.75 -8.57 0.30
C GLY A 373 -10.72 -9.66 -0.77
N ASP A 374 -9.66 -9.75 -1.58
CA ASP A 374 -9.53 -10.79 -2.62
C ASP A 374 -8.93 -12.10 -2.11
N GLY A 375 -8.60 -12.17 -0.81
CA GLY A 375 -7.99 -13.31 -0.15
C GLY A 375 -6.47 -13.39 -0.33
N ARG A 376 -5.83 -12.39 -0.95
CA ARG A 376 -4.38 -12.23 -0.97
C ARG A 376 -3.99 -10.97 -0.23
N ASN A 377 -2.86 -11.03 0.44
CA ASN A 377 -2.34 -9.83 1.07
C ASN A 377 -1.90 -8.81 0.02
N ASP A 378 -2.20 -7.56 0.28
CA ASP A 378 -1.70 -6.41 -0.46
C ASP A 378 -0.44 -5.88 0.21
N LEU A 379 0.40 -5.22 -0.58
CA LEU A 379 1.70 -4.73 -0.15
C LEU A 379 1.61 -3.24 0.17
N ILE A 380 2.07 -2.86 1.37
CA ILE A 380 1.96 -1.49 1.87
C ILE A 380 3.36 -0.90 2.00
N VAL A 381 3.60 0.25 1.38
CA VAL A 381 4.90 0.91 1.36
C VAL A 381 4.74 2.39 1.73
N GLY A 382 5.36 2.81 2.83
CA GLY A 382 5.41 4.21 3.24
C GLY A 382 6.50 5.00 2.53
N ALA A 383 6.18 6.23 2.14
CA ALA A 383 7.08 7.23 1.55
C ALA A 383 6.85 8.60 2.23
N PRO A 384 7.33 8.79 3.47
CA PRO A 384 6.94 9.93 4.29
C PRO A 384 7.43 11.29 3.78
N LEU A 385 8.44 11.31 2.91
CA LEU A 385 8.92 12.56 2.30
C LEU A 385 8.38 12.78 0.89
N ALA A 386 7.41 11.97 0.44
CA ALA A 386 6.81 12.17 -0.87
C ALA A 386 6.00 13.47 -0.92
N ASP A 387 6.11 14.16 -2.06
CA ASP A 387 5.35 15.37 -2.40
C ASP A 387 4.10 14.99 -3.21
N PRO A 388 2.87 15.04 -2.66
CA PRO A 388 1.67 14.51 -3.31
C PRO A 388 1.14 15.35 -4.50
N GLN A 389 1.97 15.51 -5.53
CA GLN A 389 1.73 16.19 -6.82
C GLN A 389 1.20 17.65 -6.70
N SER A 390 1.55 18.33 -5.60
CA SER A 390 1.24 19.75 -5.38
C SER A 390 2.45 20.48 -4.81
N PRO A 391 2.84 21.66 -5.34
CA PRO A 391 3.97 22.44 -4.83
C PRO A 391 3.74 22.99 -3.41
N THR A 392 2.55 22.76 -2.83
CA THR A 392 2.13 23.29 -1.53
C THR A 392 1.99 22.20 -0.46
N ARG A 393 2.31 20.93 -0.76
CA ARG A 393 2.24 19.78 0.16
C ARG A 393 3.60 19.10 0.27
N THR A 394 4.65 19.90 0.43
CA THR A 394 6.03 19.41 0.50
C THR A 394 6.23 18.48 1.70
N ASP A 395 6.77 17.30 1.48
CA ASP A 395 6.95 16.23 2.47
C ASP A 395 5.66 15.90 3.26
N ALA A 396 4.48 16.04 2.65
CA ALA A 396 3.24 15.64 3.30
C ALA A 396 3.15 14.10 3.46
N GLY A 397 3.87 13.37 2.60
CA GLY A 397 3.98 11.92 2.62
C GLY A 397 2.95 11.22 1.74
N GLU A 398 3.32 10.05 1.22
CA GLU A 398 2.44 9.14 0.48
C GLU A 398 2.60 7.71 1.03
N VAL A 399 1.53 6.92 0.91
CA VAL A 399 1.55 5.47 1.14
C VAL A 399 1.08 4.77 -0.12
N TYR A 400 1.85 3.79 -0.58
CA TYR A 400 1.54 3.00 -1.76
C TYR A 400 0.98 1.64 -1.33
N VAL A 401 -0.23 1.33 -1.76
CA VAL A 401 -0.81 -0.01 -1.63
C VAL A 401 -0.77 -0.66 -3.00
N VAL A 402 -0.11 -1.81 -3.11
CA VAL A 402 -0.05 -2.60 -4.35
C VAL A 402 -0.85 -3.87 -4.14
N TYR A 403 -1.89 -4.08 -4.95
CA TYR A 403 -2.73 -5.25 -4.78
C TYR A 403 -1.99 -6.53 -5.15
N GLY A 404 -2.13 -7.55 -4.29
CA GLY A 404 -1.59 -8.88 -4.48
C GLY A 404 -2.13 -9.53 -5.76
N ARG A 405 -1.33 -10.38 -6.42
CA ARG A 405 -1.75 -11.05 -7.67
C ARG A 405 -1.04 -12.38 -7.86
N THR A 406 -1.67 -13.26 -8.62
CA THR A 406 -1.12 -14.60 -8.94
C THR A 406 0.11 -14.56 -9.82
N THR A 407 0.28 -13.51 -10.64
CA THR A 407 1.40 -13.42 -11.58
C THR A 407 1.94 -12.01 -11.70
N TYR A 408 3.25 -11.88 -11.65
CA TYR A 408 3.97 -10.64 -11.94
C TYR A 408 4.87 -10.84 -13.15
N THR A 409 4.82 -9.91 -14.11
CA THR A 409 5.56 -9.99 -15.38
C THR A 409 6.73 -9.01 -15.46
N SER A 410 6.92 -8.20 -14.42
CA SER A 410 7.96 -7.18 -14.35
C SER A 410 8.72 -7.31 -13.03
N GLY A 411 10.03 -7.15 -13.08
CA GLY A 411 10.88 -7.00 -11.89
C GLY A 411 10.73 -5.65 -11.19
N THR A 412 9.89 -4.75 -11.71
CA THR A 412 9.64 -3.43 -11.12
C THR A 412 8.20 -2.96 -11.33
N ILE A 413 7.61 -2.39 -10.27
CA ILE A 413 6.32 -1.71 -10.24
C ILE A 413 6.56 -0.26 -9.79
N PRO A 414 6.49 0.71 -10.70
CA PRO A 414 6.55 2.12 -10.32
C PRO A 414 5.29 2.53 -9.55
N ALA A 415 5.40 3.23 -8.41
CA ALA A 415 4.24 3.73 -7.66
C ALA A 415 3.34 4.66 -8.50
N ILE A 416 3.91 5.33 -9.51
CA ILE A 416 3.14 6.14 -10.47
C ILE A 416 2.15 5.32 -11.32
N SER A 417 2.31 4.00 -11.40
CA SER A 417 1.40 3.11 -12.15
C SER A 417 0.14 2.68 -11.38
N LEU A 418 0.01 3.07 -10.10
CA LEU A 418 -1.12 2.69 -9.25
C LEU A 418 -2.38 3.51 -9.55
N ASN A 419 -3.46 2.85 -9.95
CA ASN A 419 -4.63 3.48 -10.58
C ASN A 419 -6.00 3.05 -10.01
N GLY A 420 -6.02 2.32 -8.90
CA GLY A 420 -7.21 1.81 -8.24
C GLY A 420 -7.56 0.36 -8.60
N THR A 421 -7.08 -0.17 -9.73
CA THR A 421 -7.29 -1.58 -10.11
C THR A 421 -6.11 -2.48 -9.72
N ASN A 422 -4.90 -1.94 -9.67
CA ASN A 422 -3.67 -2.65 -9.31
C ASN A 422 -3.09 -2.19 -7.96
N GLY A 423 -3.88 -1.43 -7.19
CA GLY A 423 -3.47 -0.74 -5.98
C GLY A 423 -3.80 0.75 -6.04
N PHE A 424 -3.48 1.49 -4.98
CA PHE A 424 -3.76 2.93 -4.88
C PHE A 424 -2.67 3.68 -4.11
N VAL A 425 -2.69 5.01 -4.22
CA VAL A 425 -1.83 5.91 -3.45
C VAL A 425 -2.67 6.68 -2.43
N ALA A 426 -2.34 6.57 -1.13
CA ALA A 426 -2.90 7.43 -0.09
C ALA A 426 -1.99 8.65 0.13
N ARG A 427 -2.57 9.87 0.16
CA ARG A 427 -1.82 11.14 0.16
C ARG A 427 -2.00 11.93 1.46
N GLY A 428 -0.89 12.24 2.11
CA GLY A 428 -0.80 13.00 3.37
C GLY A 428 -1.20 14.46 3.23
N ILE A 429 -1.81 15.05 4.26
CA ILE A 429 -2.66 16.25 4.15
C ILE A 429 -1.85 17.54 3.99
N SER A 430 -1.02 17.87 4.98
CA SER A 430 -0.32 19.15 5.09
C SER A 430 1.19 18.98 4.93
N PRO A 431 1.92 20.07 4.58
CA PRO A 431 3.37 20.03 4.50
C PRO A 431 4.05 19.52 5.76
N GLY A 432 4.98 18.59 5.61
CA GLY A 432 5.79 18.06 6.71
C GLY A 432 5.03 17.14 7.68
N ASP A 433 3.80 16.71 7.36
CA ASP A 433 3.02 15.78 8.18
C ASP A 433 3.68 14.39 8.27
N TYR A 434 4.45 14.01 7.24
CA TYR A 434 5.16 12.73 7.12
C TYR A 434 4.25 11.49 7.16
N ALA A 435 3.13 11.53 6.45
CA ALA A 435 2.23 10.37 6.34
C ALA A 435 2.97 9.17 5.74
N GLY A 436 2.85 8.00 6.38
CA GLY A 436 3.56 6.79 5.97
C GLY A 436 4.89 6.57 6.70
N VAL A 437 5.21 7.36 7.74
CA VAL A 437 6.38 7.09 8.60
C VAL A 437 6.25 5.75 9.33
N GLY A 438 5.02 5.33 9.63
CA GLY A 438 4.66 3.99 10.06
C GLY A 438 3.44 3.51 9.29
N VAL A 439 3.40 2.22 8.94
CA VAL A 439 2.28 1.60 8.23
C VAL A 439 1.98 0.24 8.84
N GLY A 440 0.72 -0.19 8.76
CA GLY A 440 0.26 -1.50 9.25
C GLY A 440 -1.08 -1.87 8.64
N ALA A 441 -1.59 -3.05 9.01
CA ALA A 441 -2.90 -3.51 8.57
C ALA A 441 -3.60 -4.29 9.69
N ALA A 442 -4.91 -4.11 9.85
CA ALA A 442 -5.74 -4.85 10.81
C ALA A 442 -7.23 -4.77 10.42
N ASP A 443 -8.00 -5.83 10.57
CA ASP A 443 -9.48 -5.79 10.38
C ASP A 443 -10.15 -5.21 11.64
N VAL A 444 -10.13 -3.87 11.76
CA VAL A 444 -10.59 -3.19 12.99
C VAL A 444 -12.10 -3.04 13.04
N ASN A 445 -12.78 -3.14 11.89
CA ASN A 445 -14.24 -3.08 11.80
C ASN A 445 -14.91 -4.46 11.69
N GLY A 446 -14.14 -5.55 11.65
CA GLY A 446 -14.60 -6.92 11.65
C GLY A 446 -15.39 -7.30 10.39
N ASP A 447 -15.07 -6.69 9.24
CA ASP A 447 -15.77 -6.92 7.98
C ASP A 447 -15.09 -7.97 7.07
N GLY A 448 -14.01 -8.59 7.58
CA GLY A 448 -13.22 -9.61 6.92
C GLY A 448 -12.14 -9.07 5.99
N LYS A 449 -11.98 -7.74 5.88
CA LYS A 449 -10.90 -7.10 5.13
C LYS A 449 -9.96 -6.40 6.08
N LYS A 450 -8.67 -6.41 5.76
CA LYS A 450 -7.72 -5.61 6.52
C LYS A 450 -7.97 -4.13 6.23
N ASP A 451 -7.98 -3.33 7.28
CA ASP A 451 -7.99 -1.88 7.19
C ASP A 451 -6.53 -1.38 7.18
N LEU A 452 -6.27 -0.33 6.40
CA LEU A 452 -4.94 0.24 6.25
C LEU A 452 -4.66 1.23 7.39
N LEU A 453 -3.57 1.00 8.12
CA LEU A 453 -3.10 1.86 9.20
C LEU A 453 -1.95 2.75 8.70
N ILE A 454 -2.03 4.07 8.91
CA ILE A 454 -1.03 5.03 8.48
C ILE A 454 -0.69 5.97 9.63
N GLY A 455 0.58 6.04 9.98
CA GLY A 455 1.10 7.01 10.93
C GLY A 455 1.63 8.27 10.27
N SER A 456 1.42 9.42 10.90
CA SER A 456 1.88 10.73 10.46
C SER A 456 2.37 11.52 11.67
N ALA A 457 3.66 11.35 11.99
CA ALA A 457 4.18 11.76 13.30
C ALA A 457 4.21 13.27 13.54
N ASN A 458 4.16 14.08 12.48
CA ASN A 458 4.26 15.53 12.56
C ASN A 458 2.93 16.25 12.26
N ALA A 459 1.87 15.50 11.96
CA ALA A 459 0.55 16.05 11.72
C ALA A 459 0.00 16.83 12.92
N ALA A 460 -1.04 17.64 12.65
CA ALA A 460 -1.76 18.42 13.67
C ALA A 460 -0.84 19.30 14.56
N GLY A 461 0.19 19.92 13.97
CA GLY A 461 1.13 20.78 14.68
C GLY A 461 2.12 20.01 15.57
N ASN A 462 2.68 18.93 15.03
CA ASN A 462 3.59 17.98 15.71
C ASN A 462 2.96 17.12 16.80
N ASN A 463 1.65 17.18 17.01
CA ASN A 463 0.97 16.28 17.96
C ASN A 463 0.91 14.84 17.42
N GLY A 464 0.99 14.69 16.10
CA GLY A 464 0.90 13.44 15.36
C GLY A 464 -0.54 12.94 15.21
N GLU A 465 -0.81 12.28 14.09
CA GLU A 465 -2.08 11.60 13.82
C GLU A 465 -1.82 10.19 13.29
N ALA A 466 -2.75 9.29 13.57
CA ALA A 466 -2.85 8.01 12.90
C ALA A 466 -4.17 7.95 12.13
N TYR A 467 -4.12 7.44 10.91
CA TYR A 467 -5.27 7.29 10.03
C TYR A 467 -5.54 5.81 9.82
N VAL A 468 -6.81 5.45 9.85
CA VAL A 468 -7.30 4.14 9.42
C VAL A 468 -8.14 4.37 8.18
N ILE A 469 -7.84 3.66 7.08
CA ILE A 469 -8.68 3.61 5.88
C ILE A 469 -9.33 2.23 5.87
N TYR A 470 -10.66 2.19 5.88
CA TYR A 470 -11.36 0.92 5.90
C TYR A 470 -11.18 0.17 4.58
N GLY A 471 -10.81 -1.11 4.67
CA GLY A 471 -10.67 -2.01 3.54
C GLY A 471 -11.99 -2.10 2.78
N GLN A 472 -11.92 -2.21 1.46
CA GLN A 472 -13.13 -2.31 0.64
C GLN A 472 -12.93 -3.34 -0.45
N SER A 473 -13.96 -4.16 -0.67
CA SER A 473 -13.93 -5.14 -1.75
C SER A 473 -13.62 -4.46 -3.08
N ALA A 474 -12.52 -4.85 -3.71
CA ALA A 474 -12.39 -4.64 -5.14
C ALA A 474 -13.56 -5.38 -5.81
N THR A 475 -14.15 -4.80 -6.87
CA THR A 475 -14.94 -5.62 -7.79
C THR A 475 -13.96 -6.57 -8.46
N ASP A 476 -13.83 -7.77 -7.89
CA ASP A 476 -12.97 -8.85 -8.37
C ASP A 476 -13.09 -9.04 -9.90
N PRO A 477 -12.02 -8.81 -10.69
CA PRO A 477 -11.89 -9.50 -11.96
C PRO A 477 -11.41 -10.91 -11.61
N GLY A 478 -12.37 -11.77 -11.26
CA GLY A 478 -12.08 -13.14 -10.83
C GLY A 478 -11.11 -13.88 -11.75
N PRO A 479 -10.46 -14.95 -11.24
CA PRO A 479 -9.58 -15.78 -12.04
C PRO A 479 -10.31 -16.19 -13.32
N GLY A 480 -9.72 -15.85 -14.47
CA GLY A 480 -10.35 -16.06 -15.77
C GLY A 480 -10.96 -17.45 -15.89
N PRO A 481 -12.20 -17.58 -16.39
CA PRO A 481 -12.86 -18.87 -16.43
C PRO A 481 -12.14 -19.80 -17.42
N GLY A 482 -11.61 -20.91 -16.91
CA GLY A 482 -11.42 -22.12 -17.71
C GLY A 482 -12.76 -22.58 -18.30
N PRO A 483 -12.75 -23.33 -19.42
CA PRO A 483 -13.91 -23.44 -20.30
C PRO A 483 -14.99 -24.34 -19.69
N GLY A 484 -16.16 -23.75 -19.40
CA GLY A 484 -17.39 -24.45 -19.06
C GLY A 484 -18.60 -23.63 -19.52
N PRO A 485 -19.67 -24.26 -20.03
CA PRO A 485 -20.64 -23.60 -20.91
C PRO A 485 -21.65 -22.74 -20.13
N GLY A 486 -21.74 -21.47 -20.54
CA GLY A 486 -22.92 -20.56 -20.49
C GLY A 486 -23.72 -20.44 -19.19
N PRO A 487 -23.89 -19.22 -18.68
CA PRO A 487 -24.99 -18.37 -19.16
C PRO A 487 -24.51 -17.01 -19.70
N GLY A 488 -25.35 -16.35 -20.52
CA GLY A 488 -25.00 -15.21 -21.38
C GLY A 488 -24.38 -13.98 -20.69
N PRO A 489 -23.76 -13.07 -21.48
CA PRO A 489 -22.84 -12.07 -20.97
C PRO A 489 -23.58 -11.00 -20.16
N GLY A 490 -23.12 -10.78 -18.93
CA GLY A 490 -23.27 -9.48 -18.28
C GLY A 490 -22.47 -8.42 -19.04
N PRO A 491 -22.65 -7.12 -18.74
CA PRO A 491 -21.95 -6.05 -19.43
C PRO A 491 -20.44 -6.29 -19.34
N THR A 492 -19.78 -6.26 -20.50
CA THR A 492 -18.32 -6.36 -20.61
C THR A 492 -17.70 -5.29 -19.71
N PRO A 493 -16.76 -5.62 -18.80
CA PRO A 493 -16.05 -4.61 -18.03
C PRO A 493 -15.26 -3.68 -18.95
N GLY A 494 -15.23 -2.39 -18.64
CA GLY A 494 -14.39 -1.43 -19.35
C GLY A 494 -12.92 -1.56 -18.98
N VAL A 495 -12.05 -1.00 -19.83
CA VAL A 495 -10.59 -1.00 -19.72
C VAL A 495 -10.05 0.42 -19.64
N ASN A 496 -8.94 0.59 -18.91
CA ASN A 496 -8.22 1.86 -18.83
C ASN A 496 -6.94 1.78 -19.67
N ILE A 497 -6.83 2.57 -20.73
CA ILE A 497 -5.72 2.55 -21.68
C ILE A 497 -4.99 3.88 -21.60
N VAL A 498 -3.69 3.85 -21.28
CA VAL A 498 -2.83 5.04 -21.27
C VAL A 498 -1.76 4.90 -22.35
N GLY A 499 -1.68 5.91 -23.21
CA GLY A 499 -0.67 6.06 -24.25
C GLY A 499 0.70 6.47 -23.70
N THR A 500 1.48 7.07 -24.57
CA THR A 500 2.83 7.58 -24.34
C THR A 500 2.89 9.02 -24.79
N PHE A 501 4.01 9.73 -24.63
CA PHE A 501 4.19 11.07 -25.22
C PHE A 501 4.52 11.04 -26.73
N ALA A 502 4.20 9.95 -27.42
CA ALA A 502 4.41 9.76 -28.85
C ALA A 502 3.10 9.28 -29.51
N PRO A 503 2.90 9.50 -30.83
CA PRO A 503 1.67 9.12 -31.52
C PRO A 503 1.25 7.67 -31.28
N ASN A 504 0.00 7.46 -30.88
CA ASN A 504 -0.58 6.17 -30.54
C ASN A 504 -1.89 5.88 -31.28
N ASN A 505 -2.22 4.59 -31.39
CA ASN A 505 -3.53 4.12 -31.85
C ASN A 505 -4.09 3.23 -30.74
N LEU A 506 -5.04 3.76 -29.98
CA LEU A 506 -5.59 3.17 -28.77
C LEU A 506 -7.05 2.82 -29.01
N THR A 507 -7.44 1.60 -28.67
CA THR A 507 -8.81 1.11 -28.88
C THR A 507 -9.30 0.39 -27.63
N GLY A 508 -10.44 0.83 -27.12
CA GLY A 508 -11.19 0.24 -26.03
C GLY A 508 -11.82 -1.12 -26.38
N GLY A 509 -12.59 -1.64 -25.43
CA GLY A 509 -13.38 -2.85 -25.52
C GLY A 509 -14.86 -2.58 -25.76
N ALA A 510 -15.70 -3.46 -25.22
CA ALA A 510 -17.16 -3.37 -25.34
C ALA A 510 -17.82 -2.95 -24.01
N GLY A 511 -17.05 -2.36 -23.10
CA GLY A 511 -17.47 -1.84 -21.81
C GLY A 511 -17.11 -0.35 -21.68
N ASN A 512 -17.48 0.28 -20.56
CA ASN A 512 -17.22 1.71 -20.35
C ASN A 512 -15.73 1.98 -20.08
N ASP A 513 -15.00 2.36 -21.10
CA ASP A 513 -13.55 2.47 -21.11
C ASP A 513 -13.07 3.87 -20.72
N THR A 514 -11.82 3.97 -20.27
CA THR A 514 -11.13 5.27 -20.15
C THR A 514 -9.82 5.23 -20.94
N ILE A 515 -9.67 6.10 -21.93
CA ILE A 515 -8.51 6.14 -22.82
C ILE A 515 -7.82 7.51 -22.69
N ASP A 516 -6.51 7.50 -22.46
CA ASP A 516 -5.71 8.70 -22.24
C ASP A 516 -4.47 8.69 -23.14
N GLY A 517 -4.43 9.57 -24.15
CA GLY A 517 -3.35 9.67 -25.15
C GLY A 517 -2.03 10.19 -24.58
N LEU A 518 -2.07 10.98 -23.50
CA LEU A 518 -0.94 11.76 -22.98
C LEU A 518 -0.42 12.83 -23.93
N GLY A 519 0.37 12.47 -24.93
CA GLY A 519 0.82 13.45 -25.90
C GLY A 519 1.38 12.84 -27.16
N GLY A 520 1.55 13.64 -28.20
CA GLY A 520 1.65 13.12 -29.56
C GLY A 520 0.31 13.30 -30.28
N ASN A 521 0.23 12.85 -31.51
CA ASN A 521 -1.00 12.94 -32.30
C ASN A 521 -1.65 11.56 -32.29
N ASP A 522 -2.66 11.38 -31.44
CA ASP A 522 -3.21 10.09 -31.10
C ASP A 522 -4.51 9.79 -31.87
N THR A 523 -4.81 8.51 -32.03
CA THR A 523 -6.10 8.01 -32.48
C THR A 523 -6.71 7.19 -31.36
N LEU A 524 -7.80 7.68 -30.77
CA LEU A 524 -8.49 7.07 -29.63
C LEU A 524 -9.86 6.57 -30.09
N THR A 525 -10.17 5.30 -29.86
CA THR A 525 -11.47 4.68 -30.17
C THR A 525 -12.04 4.00 -28.93
N GLY A 526 -13.17 4.46 -28.39
CA GLY A 526 -13.84 3.88 -27.22
C GLY A 526 -14.49 2.53 -27.52
N ALA A 527 -15.08 2.41 -28.72
CA ALA A 527 -15.72 1.22 -29.27
C ALA A 527 -17.15 0.99 -28.79
N ALA A 528 -17.46 0.25 -27.73
CA ALA A 528 -18.83 0.16 -27.22
C ALA A 528 -18.85 0.28 -25.71
N GLY A 529 -19.83 0.97 -25.15
CA GLY A 529 -19.78 1.40 -23.75
C GLY A 529 -19.92 2.92 -23.67
N ASN A 530 -20.12 3.44 -22.46
CA ASN A 530 -20.05 4.88 -22.20
C ASN A 530 -18.61 5.22 -21.79
N ASP A 531 -17.83 5.72 -22.72
CA ASP A 531 -16.39 5.81 -22.62
C ASP A 531 -15.93 7.22 -22.23
N ILE A 532 -14.69 7.34 -21.74
CA ILE A 532 -14.03 8.61 -21.43
C ILE A 532 -12.71 8.68 -22.22
N LEU A 533 -12.58 9.60 -23.16
CA LEU A 533 -11.39 9.77 -24.00
C LEU A 533 -10.71 11.12 -23.73
N PHE A 534 -9.39 11.09 -23.48
CA PHE A 534 -8.53 12.27 -23.29
C PHE A 534 -7.41 12.27 -24.33
N GLY A 535 -7.41 13.23 -25.27
CA GLY A 535 -6.32 13.42 -26.25
C GLY A 535 -5.06 14.02 -25.60
N LYS A 536 -5.25 15.11 -24.85
CA LYS A 536 -4.22 15.89 -24.14
C LYS A 536 -3.31 16.67 -25.08
N LEU A 537 -2.02 16.34 -25.22
CA LEU A 537 -1.07 17.21 -25.92
C LEU A 537 -0.85 16.76 -27.36
N GLY A 538 -1.36 17.47 -28.34
CA GLY A 538 -1.13 17.19 -29.77
C GLY A 538 -2.43 17.26 -30.54
N SER A 539 -2.38 16.91 -31.83
CA SER A 539 -3.55 16.91 -32.70
C SER A 539 -4.14 15.51 -32.76
N ASP A 540 -5.23 15.30 -32.02
CA ASP A 540 -5.78 14.00 -31.75
C ASP A 540 -7.04 13.71 -32.55
N ARG A 541 -7.36 12.42 -32.69
CA ARG A 541 -8.60 11.93 -33.30
C ARG A 541 -9.34 11.04 -32.31
N LEU A 542 -10.49 11.51 -31.81
CA LEU A 542 -11.29 10.86 -30.78
C LEU A 542 -12.60 10.33 -31.39
N ASN A 543 -12.85 9.04 -31.24
CA ASN A 543 -14.09 8.37 -31.63
C ASN A 543 -14.65 7.61 -30.42
N GLY A 544 -15.75 8.09 -29.85
CA GLY A 544 -16.41 7.42 -28.72
C GLY A 544 -16.90 6.02 -29.10
N GLY A 545 -17.64 5.92 -30.21
CA GLY A 545 -18.22 4.66 -30.66
C GLY A 545 -19.65 4.50 -30.15
N ALA A 546 -20.06 3.29 -29.79
CA ALA A 546 -21.43 3.00 -29.38
C ALA A 546 -21.62 3.16 -27.86
N GLY A 547 -22.16 4.29 -27.44
CA GLY A 547 -22.65 4.59 -26.11
C GLY A 547 -22.77 6.10 -25.93
N SER A 548 -22.88 6.56 -24.70
CA SER A 548 -22.87 8.00 -24.39
C SER A 548 -21.52 8.38 -23.80
N ASP A 549 -20.66 8.93 -24.65
CA ASP A 549 -19.24 9.06 -24.37
C ASP A 549 -18.86 10.47 -23.91
N THR A 550 -17.73 10.61 -23.23
CA THR A 550 -17.15 11.90 -22.82
C THR A 550 -15.77 12.06 -23.45
N MET A 551 -15.60 13.05 -24.30
CA MET A 551 -14.37 13.30 -25.05
C MET A 551 -13.77 14.67 -24.69
N THR A 552 -12.47 14.70 -24.44
CA THR A 552 -11.68 15.91 -24.16
C THR A 552 -10.47 15.92 -25.09
N GLY A 553 -10.39 16.90 -25.99
CA GLY A 553 -9.32 16.99 -27.01
C GLY A 553 -8.00 17.42 -26.39
N GLY A 554 -8.03 18.52 -25.63
CA GLY A 554 -6.85 19.10 -25.02
C GLY A 554 -6.22 20.20 -25.87
N ALA A 555 -4.90 20.17 -26.01
CA ALA A 555 -4.12 21.18 -26.69
C ALA A 555 -3.68 20.69 -28.07
N GLY A 556 -4.27 21.24 -29.11
CA GLY A 556 -3.89 20.98 -30.49
C GLY A 556 -5.05 21.32 -31.41
N ALA A 557 -4.99 20.80 -32.64
CA ALA A 557 -6.14 20.80 -33.54
C ALA A 557 -6.72 19.39 -33.58
N ASP A 558 -7.87 19.21 -32.94
CA ASP A 558 -8.45 17.89 -32.67
C ASP A 558 -9.64 17.55 -33.58
N PHE A 559 -9.84 16.25 -33.80
CA PHE A 559 -10.96 15.71 -34.55
C PHE A 559 -11.85 14.86 -33.66
N PHE A 560 -13.09 15.32 -33.42
CA PHE A 560 -14.13 14.52 -32.76
C PHE A 560 -14.97 13.82 -33.81
N VAL A 561 -14.97 12.50 -33.80
CA VAL A 561 -15.52 11.66 -34.87
C VAL A 561 -16.90 11.15 -34.50
N TYR A 562 -17.85 11.41 -35.40
CA TYR A 562 -19.20 10.87 -35.37
C TYR A 562 -19.42 9.99 -36.61
N SER A 563 -19.54 8.69 -36.42
CA SER A 563 -19.67 7.70 -37.49
C SER A 563 -21.10 7.27 -37.75
N GLY A 564 -22.10 7.69 -36.95
CA GLY A 564 -23.51 7.44 -37.28
C GLY A 564 -24.51 7.73 -36.16
N PRO A 565 -25.83 7.64 -36.44
CA PRO A 565 -26.89 7.92 -35.47
C PRO A 565 -27.09 6.82 -34.40
N THR A 566 -26.28 5.76 -34.44
CA THR A 566 -26.35 4.62 -33.50
C THR A 566 -25.28 4.70 -32.40
N GLU A 567 -24.45 5.75 -32.40
CA GLU A 567 -23.37 5.93 -31.44
C GLU A 567 -23.93 6.26 -30.07
N GLY A 568 -24.76 7.29 -29.92
CA GLY A 568 -25.48 7.58 -28.67
C GLY A 568 -25.53 9.08 -28.46
N ILE A 569 -25.43 9.55 -27.20
CA ILE A 569 -25.35 10.99 -26.91
C ILE A 569 -24.00 11.30 -26.27
N ASP A 570 -23.09 11.89 -27.04
CA ASP A 570 -21.74 12.17 -26.57
C ASP A 570 -21.60 13.57 -26.00
N THR A 571 -20.57 13.77 -25.19
CA THR A 571 -20.20 15.05 -24.59
C THR A 571 -18.78 15.43 -24.97
N ILE A 572 -18.61 16.58 -25.62
CA ILE A 572 -17.28 17.18 -25.83
C ILE A 572 -17.08 18.28 -24.79
N THR A 573 -16.02 18.17 -24.01
CA THR A 573 -15.83 18.99 -22.80
C THR A 573 -15.10 20.31 -23.06
N ASP A 574 -14.24 20.40 -24.09
CA ASP A 574 -13.29 21.51 -24.28
C ASP A 574 -13.17 22.05 -25.72
N PHE A 575 -14.17 21.79 -26.58
CA PHE A 575 -14.14 22.15 -28.00
C PHE A 575 -13.71 23.62 -28.28
N SER A 576 -12.68 23.80 -29.09
CA SER A 576 -12.15 25.09 -29.55
C SER A 576 -12.54 25.39 -31.00
N VAL A 577 -13.47 26.32 -31.20
CA VAL A 577 -14.00 26.70 -32.54
C VAL A 577 -12.96 27.24 -33.54
N THR A 578 -11.77 27.59 -33.07
CA THR A 578 -10.66 28.09 -33.91
C THR A 578 -9.61 27.05 -34.26
N GLN A 579 -9.65 25.86 -33.64
CA GLN A 579 -8.63 24.83 -33.79
C GLN A 579 -9.22 23.45 -34.12
N ASP A 580 -10.38 23.12 -33.56
CA ASP A 580 -10.94 21.78 -33.61
C ASP A 580 -12.02 21.65 -34.67
N ASP A 581 -12.16 20.42 -35.16
CA ASP A 581 -13.14 20.04 -36.15
C ASP A 581 -14.00 18.87 -35.67
N ILE A 582 -15.27 18.90 -36.06
CA ILE A 582 -16.18 17.78 -35.91
C ILE A 582 -16.14 16.97 -37.21
N SER A 583 -15.65 15.74 -37.13
CA SER A 583 -15.56 14.82 -38.25
C SER A 583 -16.83 13.98 -38.32
N VAL A 584 -17.56 14.04 -39.43
CA VAL A 584 -18.82 13.31 -39.64
C VAL A 584 -18.64 12.29 -40.77
N SER A 585 -19.08 11.05 -40.58
CA SER A 585 -18.98 10.01 -41.61
C SER A 585 -20.07 10.13 -42.68
N ALA A 586 -19.67 10.21 -43.96
CA ALA A 586 -20.60 10.18 -45.07
C ALA A 586 -21.38 8.85 -45.14
N ALA A 587 -20.72 7.73 -44.83
CA ALA A 587 -21.33 6.41 -44.80
C ALA A 587 -22.34 6.25 -43.66
N GLY A 588 -22.02 6.82 -42.49
CA GLY A 588 -22.88 6.80 -41.30
C GLY A 588 -24.22 7.49 -41.46
N PHE A 589 -24.24 8.59 -42.20
CA PHE A 589 -25.41 9.47 -42.32
C PHE A 589 -26.00 9.52 -43.74
N GLY A 590 -25.32 8.95 -44.73
CA GLY A 590 -25.75 8.95 -46.13
C GLY A 590 -25.70 10.32 -46.80
N VAL A 591 -24.93 11.26 -46.23
CA VAL A 591 -24.84 12.67 -46.65
C VAL A 591 -23.50 12.89 -47.34
N GLY A 592 -23.47 12.79 -48.67
CA GLY A 592 -22.21 12.84 -49.44
C GLY A 592 -21.28 14.01 -49.08
N SER A 593 -21.68 15.26 -49.33
CA SER A 593 -20.88 16.46 -49.00
C SER A 593 -21.66 17.44 -48.11
N VAL A 594 -20.98 18.13 -47.19
CA VAL A 594 -21.61 19.21 -46.39
C VAL A 594 -21.83 20.42 -47.28
N THR A 595 -23.08 20.85 -47.36
CA THR A 595 -23.54 22.03 -48.05
C THR A 595 -24.57 22.73 -47.15
N GLY A 596 -24.96 23.96 -47.49
CA GLY A 596 -26.06 24.63 -46.78
C GLY A 596 -27.41 23.89 -46.87
N ALA A 597 -27.54 22.84 -47.70
CA ALA A 597 -28.75 22.03 -47.81
C ALA A 597 -28.85 20.92 -46.75
N ASN A 598 -27.74 20.55 -46.11
CA ASN A 598 -27.64 19.48 -45.10
C ASN A 598 -26.87 19.90 -43.83
N PHE A 599 -26.62 21.20 -43.66
CA PHE A 599 -26.13 21.81 -42.43
C PHE A 599 -26.93 23.06 -42.08
N ALA A 600 -27.37 23.19 -40.82
CA ALA A 600 -28.07 24.38 -40.33
C ALA A 600 -27.59 24.82 -38.94
N ILE A 601 -27.74 26.12 -38.65
CA ILE A 601 -27.59 26.66 -37.30
C ILE A 601 -28.99 26.88 -36.71
N GLY A 602 -29.28 26.24 -35.59
CA GLY A 602 -30.59 26.26 -34.91
C GLY A 602 -31.17 24.87 -34.67
N ALA A 603 -32.39 24.83 -34.12
CA ALA A 603 -33.05 23.58 -33.69
C ALA A 603 -33.88 22.88 -34.79
N THR A 604 -33.88 23.40 -36.02
CA THR A 604 -34.80 22.97 -37.08
C THR A 604 -34.06 22.46 -38.31
N ALA A 605 -34.54 21.37 -38.91
CA ALA A 605 -34.02 20.84 -40.16
C ALA A 605 -34.19 21.85 -41.32
N PRO A 606 -33.15 22.11 -42.13
CA PRO A 606 -33.20 22.98 -43.30
C PRO A 606 -33.97 22.38 -44.49
N GLY A 607 -34.30 21.07 -44.47
CA GLY A 607 -35.02 20.38 -45.55
C GLY A 607 -35.26 18.89 -45.29
N THR A 608 -35.61 18.13 -46.33
CA THR A 608 -35.90 16.67 -46.24
C THR A 608 -34.70 15.78 -46.55
N THR A 609 -33.56 16.36 -46.94
CA THR A 609 -32.30 15.62 -47.15
C THR A 609 -31.63 15.43 -45.80
N PRO A 610 -31.14 14.23 -45.43
CA PRO A 610 -30.47 14.04 -44.14
C PRO A 610 -29.34 15.04 -43.92
N GLY A 611 -29.09 15.38 -42.66
CA GLY A 611 -28.08 16.36 -42.30
C GLY A 611 -28.05 16.64 -40.81
N PHE A 612 -27.26 17.64 -40.41
CA PHE A 612 -27.02 17.97 -39.00
C PHE A 612 -27.16 19.47 -38.72
N SER A 613 -27.57 19.80 -37.49
CA SER A 613 -27.75 21.18 -37.05
C SER A 613 -27.18 21.39 -35.67
N TYR A 614 -26.57 22.55 -35.45
CA TYR A 614 -26.05 22.94 -34.14
C TYR A 614 -26.96 23.98 -33.49
N ASN A 615 -27.46 23.69 -32.28
CA ASN A 615 -28.21 24.62 -31.47
C ASN A 615 -27.27 25.33 -30.49
N SER A 616 -26.86 26.54 -30.84
CA SER A 616 -25.95 27.37 -30.03
C SER A 616 -26.53 27.79 -28.67
N GLY A 617 -27.85 27.73 -28.48
CA GLY A 617 -28.48 28.01 -27.19
C GLY A 617 -28.39 26.85 -26.19
N THR A 618 -28.25 25.61 -26.68
CA THR A 618 -28.22 24.40 -25.84
C THR A 618 -26.92 23.60 -25.96
N GLY A 619 -26.03 23.96 -26.89
CA GLY A 619 -24.83 23.19 -27.21
C GLY A 619 -25.11 21.88 -27.95
N ALA A 620 -26.35 21.64 -28.38
CA ALA A 620 -26.74 20.35 -28.95
C ALA A 620 -26.38 20.26 -30.43
N LEU A 621 -25.66 19.20 -30.81
CA LEU A 621 -25.53 18.76 -32.20
C LEU A 621 -26.66 17.77 -32.49
N LEU A 622 -27.47 18.07 -33.49
CA LEU A 622 -28.67 17.32 -33.85
C LEU A 622 -28.54 16.73 -35.26
N PHE A 623 -29.15 15.57 -35.50
CA PHE A 623 -29.26 14.94 -36.83
C PHE A 623 -30.72 14.68 -37.21
N TRP A 624 -31.01 14.70 -38.50
CA TRP A 624 -32.29 14.25 -39.06
C TRP A 624 -32.05 13.36 -40.29
N SER A 625 -32.86 12.30 -40.43
CA SER A 625 -32.67 11.26 -41.46
C SER A 625 -33.47 11.47 -42.75
N ASN A 626 -34.61 12.19 -42.67
CA ASN A 626 -35.51 12.61 -43.77
C ASN A 626 -36.86 13.18 -43.28
N SER A 627 -37.12 13.20 -41.97
CA SER A 627 -38.30 13.80 -41.34
C SER A 627 -38.03 15.23 -40.83
N THR A 628 -39.07 15.97 -40.48
CA THR A 628 -38.94 17.30 -39.83
C THR A 628 -38.54 17.22 -38.35
N THR A 629 -38.14 16.06 -37.85
CA THR A 629 -37.82 15.82 -36.43
C THR A 629 -36.34 15.50 -36.29
N SER A 630 -35.63 16.25 -35.45
CA SER A 630 -34.20 16.04 -35.19
C SER A 630 -33.98 15.24 -33.89
N SER A 631 -32.98 14.36 -33.89
CA SER A 631 -32.48 13.64 -32.71
C SER A 631 -31.14 14.24 -32.29
N GLN A 632 -30.89 14.32 -30.98
CA GLN A 632 -29.61 14.79 -30.48
C GLN A 632 -28.55 13.69 -30.63
N LEU A 633 -27.38 14.07 -31.13
CA LEU A 633 -26.20 13.20 -31.26
C LEU A 633 -25.14 13.53 -30.21
N ALA A 634 -24.99 14.81 -29.88
CA ALA A 634 -23.99 15.22 -28.92
C ALA A 634 -24.37 16.52 -28.22
N THR A 635 -23.66 16.78 -27.12
CA THR A 635 -23.66 18.03 -26.39
C THR A 635 -22.23 18.55 -26.36
N LEU A 636 -22.02 19.77 -26.81
CA LEU A 636 -20.77 20.47 -26.56
C LEU A 636 -20.95 21.38 -25.33
N SER A 637 -19.89 21.53 -24.54
CA SER A 637 -19.89 22.38 -23.35
C SER A 637 -20.26 23.85 -23.68
N SER A 638 -20.91 24.55 -22.73
CA SER A 638 -21.49 25.87 -22.99
C SER A 638 -20.44 26.96 -23.21
N GLY A 639 -20.74 27.93 -24.09
CA GLY A 639 -19.89 29.13 -24.29
C GLY A 639 -19.14 29.19 -25.61
N LEU A 640 -19.49 28.32 -26.56
CA LEU A 640 -18.84 28.23 -27.87
C LEU A 640 -19.20 29.40 -28.78
N GLY A 641 -18.23 29.85 -29.57
CA GLY A 641 -18.40 30.92 -30.55
C GLY A 641 -19.35 30.54 -31.71
N SER A 642 -19.42 31.40 -32.73
CA SER A 642 -20.24 31.13 -33.92
C SER A 642 -19.61 30.05 -34.81
N PHE A 643 -20.29 28.91 -34.96
CA PHE A 643 -19.90 27.85 -35.90
C PHE A 643 -20.20 28.22 -37.34
N SER A 644 -19.40 27.68 -38.27
CA SER A 644 -19.68 27.68 -39.71
C SER A 644 -19.52 26.28 -40.29
N SER A 645 -19.87 26.08 -41.58
CA SER A 645 -19.63 24.81 -42.27
C SER A 645 -18.15 24.41 -42.32
N SER A 646 -17.22 25.33 -42.01
CA SER A 646 -15.79 25.03 -41.92
C SER A 646 -15.39 24.16 -40.73
N ASN A 647 -16.18 24.16 -39.65
CA ASN A 647 -15.90 23.38 -38.44
C ASN A 647 -16.37 21.92 -38.52
N PHE A 648 -16.93 21.53 -39.68
CA PHE A 648 -17.48 20.21 -39.92
C PHE A 648 -16.77 19.60 -41.13
N VAL A 649 -16.06 18.51 -40.90
CA VAL A 649 -15.35 17.77 -41.94
C VAL A 649 -16.10 16.48 -42.25
N VAL A 650 -16.50 16.28 -43.51
CA VAL A 650 -17.05 14.98 -43.93
C VAL A 650 -15.92 14.08 -44.38
N THR A 651 -15.88 12.89 -43.77
CA THR A 651 -14.96 11.82 -44.14
C THR A 651 -15.70 10.77 -44.96
N ALA A 652 -15.03 10.28 -46.01
CA ALA A 652 -15.58 9.33 -46.98
C ALA A 652 -15.73 7.92 -46.41
#